data_AF-A0A7W1NBS5-F1
#
_entry.id   AF-A0A7W1NBS5-F1
#
_cell.length_a   1.000
_cell.length_b   1.000
_cell.length_c   1.000
_cell.angle_alpha   90.00
_cell.angle_beta   90.00
_cell.angle_gamma   90.00
#
_symmetry.space_group_name_H-M   'P 1'
#
loop_
_entity.id
_entity.type
_entity.pdbx_description
1 polymer ?
#
loop_
_entity_poly.entity_id
_entity_poly.type
_entity_poly.pdbx_seq_one_letter_code
_entity_poly.pdbx_strand_id
1 'polypeptide(L)'
;GAQAEVPVPAVQLNGGTALALTFANHRPDILVVRARDGAREVRGGANAGATLKVTVSARDPDGDPLTYTFLASDGGGSVVQDGSANATWTLPAHRAKVVLYVTAADGKGAFAKTELCLTCGREKELFGARVVDDSAAPVANAEVEVNGEKTRTRADGTFRLLVKPVDRYVLNVRASGFALMSRILDRGTSRTWQLVRARTQSVDPKQPIRIKDSGDDKQRDRSPWLSFALEIPANALVDGGGAAPTGNLTASYAVLDIARAEMPGDWAARDGGTITNLKSFGGAFVEFTDAAGNRFNLKPGTEAEVRLAAPPTLIAIAPPQIPLWSYGEGDGVWEPNGAAQLQGNEYVGTVKHFSTLNADLKFNQSGCLAFKLDNPTMAGKVKVRVTDPSGSAFSQAFEFILDSEFNALYRLPDNTNVKVELRDDLNQLIANVVIKDASGTVLPGGIINTGGPVSDPFPAPDSGICTLVRLDLALPPWAGAPGIPFLNLLYNYDPAEAALNEARTDGYYAKVDPNGERDNLGEWWAKNGFNAATGEAADEHHAIYLNNNDLGFGRDMHMRVERSGATVVRVAAYVTNYGDPDQNLGNVNQAADVWEAGISQTERDDRKGEAAATVCMEYAVVEGVTGGNATTKIVKFFAYNGGLANAPRIKSADLDQQGGQKFIPMLCQNCHGSTDFYAPYPSGVPSPTDAELITAAANPSFDDINMGASFREFDIKSFRYAGANPDNAGAQKDDLRLLNGDCLASAPSAAIRELIQGWHPPSGGAVIGTNDDPVSSWRPSGFTAAPENLLYDRTIAKSCRTCHVAFPNASEAPGEPYAQFAWDHYDQLKLRQSFLHTVALCGNGRTMPHALITYQNYWLNDGGQAPATLNAFSDGSDWPAYNCAP
;
A
#
# COMPACT_ATOMS: atom_id res chain seq x y z
N GLY A 1 -28.81 16.73 -9.53
CA GLY A 1 -29.69 16.06 -8.56
C GLY A 1 -30.94 15.56 -9.24
N ALA A 2 -31.17 14.25 -9.22
CA ALA A 2 -32.48 13.66 -9.53
C ALA A 2 -33.18 13.40 -8.18
N GLN A 3 -34.39 13.94 -8.00
CA GLN A 3 -35.18 13.65 -6.81
C GLN A 3 -35.87 12.30 -7.00
N ALA A 4 -35.54 11.32 -6.16
CA ALA A 4 -36.27 10.05 -6.10
C ALA A 4 -37.54 10.25 -5.28
N GLU A 5 -38.72 10.10 -5.91
CA GLU A 5 -39.99 10.07 -5.20
C GLU A 5 -40.14 8.71 -4.50
N VAL A 6 -40.23 8.71 -3.16
CA VAL A 6 -40.50 7.51 -2.37
C VAL A 6 -42.00 7.45 -2.06
N PRO A 7 -42.74 6.43 -2.53
CA PRO A 7 -44.13 6.27 -2.17
C PRO A 7 -44.23 5.88 -0.69
N VAL A 8 -44.65 6.82 0.15
CA VAL A 8 -44.94 6.56 1.57
C VAL A 8 -46.35 5.98 1.67
N PRO A 9 -46.55 4.76 2.21
CA PRO A 9 -47.89 4.27 2.47
C PRO A 9 -48.61 5.22 3.43
N ALA A 10 -49.93 5.39 3.26
CA ALA A 10 -50.72 6.29 4.09
C ALA A 10 -50.70 5.85 5.57
N VAL A 11 -49.73 6.35 6.33
CA VAL A 11 -49.54 6.09 7.76
C VAL A 11 -49.76 7.41 8.49
N GLN A 12 -50.60 7.40 9.52
CA GLN A 12 -50.74 8.55 10.41
C GLN A 12 -49.44 8.75 11.18
N LEU A 13 -48.75 9.87 10.90
CA LEU A 13 -47.53 10.30 11.60
C LEU A 13 -47.88 10.83 12.99
N ASN A 14 -48.27 9.93 13.90
CA ASN A 14 -48.45 10.25 15.32
C ASN A 14 -47.11 9.99 16.01
N GLY A 15 -46.36 11.07 16.27
CA GLY A 15 -44.95 11.09 16.65
C GLY A 15 -44.45 9.92 17.50
N GLY A 16 -43.46 9.19 16.96
CA GLY A 16 -42.67 8.20 17.69
C GLY A 16 -42.35 6.90 16.94
N THR A 17 -42.98 6.60 15.81
CA THR A 17 -42.75 5.33 15.10
C THR A 17 -41.68 5.45 14.02
N ALA A 18 -40.62 4.64 14.11
CA ALA A 18 -39.61 4.54 13.06
C ALA A 18 -40.21 3.92 11.79
N LEU A 19 -40.04 4.60 10.65
CA LEU A 19 -40.46 4.10 9.34
C LEU A 19 -39.22 3.53 8.62
N ALA A 20 -39.24 2.23 8.33
CA ALA A 20 -38.24 1.62 7.47
C ALA A 20 -38.59 1.92 6.00
N LEU A 21 -37.85 2.82 5.37
CA LEU A 21 -37.94 3.06 3.93
C LEU A 21 -36.99 2.10 3.22
N THR A 22 -37.51 1.36 2.23
CA THR A 22 -36.70 0.47 1.39
C THR A 22 -36.64 1.08 0.00
N PHE A 23 -35.44 1.42 -0.46
CA PHE A 23 -35.22 1.83 -1.84
C PHE A 23 -35.05 0.57 -2.69
N ALA A 24 -35.84 0.44 -3.76
CA ALA A 24 -35.74 -0.70 -4.67
C ALA A 24 -34.54 -0.62 -5.62
N ASN A 25 -33.87 0.53 -5.66
CA ASN A 25 -32.74 0.81 -6.53
C ASN A 25 -31.42 0.48 -5.82
N HIS A 26 -30.56 -0.25 -6.49
CA HIS A 26 -29.24 -0.68 -6.05
C HIS A 26 -28.17 0.13 -6.78
N ARG A 27 -26.99 0.22 -6.16
CA ARG A 27 -25.85 0.87 -6.81
C ARG A 27 -25.34 0.03 -7.99
N PRO A 28 -24.89 0.65 -9.09
CA PRO A 28 -24.10 -0.02 -10.11
C PRO A 28 -22.85 -0.70 -9.53
N ASP A 29 -22.35 -1.72 -10.22
CA ASP A 29 -21.05 -2.36 -9.99
C ASP A 29 -20.15 -2.05 -11.19
N ILE A 30 -19.10 -1.24 -11.03
CA ILE A 30 -17.97 -1.23 -11.97
C ILE A 30 -17.17 -2.52 -11.75
N LEU A 31 -16.84 -3.20 -12.85
CA LEU A 31 -16.15 -4.49 -12.87
C LEU A 31 -14.70 -4.35 -13.32
N VAL A 32 -14.43 -3.48 -14.30
CA VAL A 32 -13.04 -3.20 -14.71
C VAL A 32 -12.94 -1.86 -15.42
N VAL A 33 -11.77 -1.24 -15.28
CA VAL A 33 -11.28 -0.17 -16.16
C VAL A 33 -9.96 -0.62 -16.75
N ARG A 34 -9.85 -0.64 -18.08
CA ARG A 34 -8.62 -1.03 -18.78
C ARG A 34 -8.11 0.13 -19.60
N ALA A 35 -6.82 0.41 -19.51
CA ALA A 35 -6.11 1.24 -20.49
C ALA A 35 -5.29 0.34 -21.43
N ARG A 36 -5.29 0.67 -22.73
CA ARG A 36 -4.48 -0.01 -23.74
C ARG A 36 -3.66 0.98 -24.54
N ASP A 37 -2.41 0.61 -24.77
CA ASP A 37 -1.51 1.22 -25.74
C ASP A 37 -1.41 0.28 -26.94
N GLY A 38 -2.18 0.57 -27.99
CA GLY A 38 -2.41 -0.38 -29.08
C GLY A 38 -3.06 -1.68 -28.59
N ALA A 39 -2.35 -2.80 -28.74
CA ALA A 39 -2.81 -4.12 -28.31
C ALA A 39 -2.41 -4.47 -26.87
N ARG A 40 -1.47 -3.73 -26.27
CA ARG A 40 -0.92 -4.01 -24.93
C ARG A 40 -1.83 -3.40 -23.86
N GLU A 41 -2.14 -4.17 -22.83
CA GLU A 41 -2.80 -3.63 -21.63
C GLU A 41 -1.78 -2.89 -20.74
N VAL A 42 -2.17 -1.72 -20.25
CA VAL A 42 -1.32 -0.87 -19.41
C VAL A 42 -1.77 -1.00 -17.96
N ARG A 43 -0.94 -1.63 -17.11
CA ARG A 43 -1.25 -1.92 -15.70
C ARG A 43 -0.39 -1.17 -14.68
N GLY A 44 0.75 -0.60 -15.10
CA GLY A 44 1.69 0.12 -14.22
C GLY A 44 2.09 1.48 -14.78
N GLY A 45 2.52 1.53 -16.05
CA GLY A 45 2.87 2.80 -16.67
C GLY A 45 2.97 2.76 -18.20
N ALA A 46 3.05 3.96 -18.76
CA ALA A 46 3.23 4.19 -20.19
C ALA A 46 4.15 5.38 -20.43
N ASN A 47 4.58 5.56 -21.67
CA ASN A 47 5.49 6.64 -22.05
C ASN A 47 4.84 8.01 -21.85
N ALA A 48 5.67 9.03 -21.61
CA ALA A 48 5.21 10.41 -21.55
C ALA A 48 4.58 10.82 -22.90
N GLY A 49 3.44 11.49 -22.86
CA GLY A 49 2.66 11.86 -24.04
C GLY A 49 1.91 10.71 -24.73
N ALA A 50 1.95 9.48 -24.18
CA ALA A 50 1.23 8.35 -24.78
C ALA A 50 -0.30 8.59 -24.80
N THR A 51 -0.96 8.08 -25.84
CA THR A 51 -2.42 8.12 -25.97
C THR A 51 -2.99 6.73 -25.73
N LEU A 52 -3.73 6.57 -24.65
CA LEU A 52 -4.29 5.29 -24.21
C LEU A 52 -5.78 5.19 -24.54
N LYS A 53 -6.20 4.04 -25.05
CA LYS A 53 -7.63 3.72 -25.17
C LYS A 53 -8.12 3.12 -23.85
N VAL A 54 -9.13 3.75 -23.26
CA VAL A 54 -9.74 3.32 -21.99
C VAL A 54 -11.09 2.68 -22.26
N THR A 55 -11.36 1.54 -21.63
CA THR A 55 -12.64 0.82 -21.72
C THR A 55 -13.12 0.40 -20.34
N VAL A 56 -14.42 0.57 -20.07
CA VAL A 56 -15.06 0.23 -18.79
C VAL A 56 -16.04 -0.93 -18.98
N SER A 57 -16.02 -1.89 -18.06
CA SER A 57 -17.10 -2.88 -17.91
C SER A 57 -17.81 -2.60 -16.60
N ALA A 58 -19.13 -2.43 -16.64
CA ALA A 58 -19.97 -2.21 -15.48
C ALA A 58 -21.34 -2.85 -15.69
N ARG A 59 -22.05 -3.11 -14.60
CA ARG A 59 -23.44 -3.58 -14.61
C ARG A 59 -24.25 -2.86 -13.56
N ASP A 60 -25.56 -2.85 -13.77
CA ASP A 60 -26.52 -2.42 -12.77
C ASP A 60 -27.34 -3.64 -12.29
N PRO A 61 -27.44 -3.90 -10.97
CA PRO A 61 -28.22 -5.04 -10.45
C PRO A 61 -29.71 -5.00 -10.84
N ASP A 62 -30.28 -3.82 -11.07
CA ASP A 62 -31.68 -3.61 -11.44
C ASP A 62 -31.88 -3.56 -12.96
N GLY A 63 -30.78 -3.62 -13.73
CA GLY A 63 -30.79 -3.58 -15.18
C GLY A 63 -30.88 -2.17 -15.76
N ASP A 64 -30.60 -1.13 -14.97
CA ASP A 64 -30.67 0.26 -15.41
C ASP A 64 -29.52 0.62 -16.38
N PRO A 65 -29.79 1.44 -17.43
CA PRO A 65 -28.75 1.92 -18.33
C PRO A 65 -27.74 2.82 -17.62
N LEU A 66 -26.45 2.58 -17.85
CA LEU A 66 -25.37 3.33 -17.21
C LEU A 66 -24.84 4.47 -18.09
N THR A 67 -24.60 5.61 -17.44
CA THR A 67 -23.86 6.76 -18.00
C THR A 67 -22.47 6.82 -17.39
N TYR A 68 -21.47 7.17 -18.21
CA TYR A 68 -20.06 7.15 -17.78
C TYR A 68 -19.47 8.55 -17.80
N THR A 69 -18.61 8.85 -16.85
CA THR A 69 -17.80 10.08 -16.81
C THR A 69 -16.36 9.73 -16.50
N PHE A 70 -15.44 10.32 -17.27
CA PHE A 70 -14.00 10.15 -17.12
C PHE A 70 -13.34 11.49 -16.80
N LEU A 71 -12.49 11.51 -15.77
CA LEU A 71 -11.79 12.72 -15.33
C LEU A 71 -10.34 12.36 -15.00
N ALA A 72 -9.38 13.01 -15.66
CA ALA A 72 -7.98 12.90 -15.25
C ALA A 72 -7.70 13.76 -14.02
N SER A 73 -6.75 13.33 -13.18
CA SER A 73 -6.18 14.14 -12.10
C SER A 73 -5.59 15.44 -12.64
N ASP A 74 -5.42 16.44 -11.78
CA ASP A 74 -4.72 17.66 -12.16
C ASP A 74 -3.27 17.33 -12.58
N GLY A 75 -2.79 17.97 -13.65
CA GLY A 75 -1.54 17.60 -14.33
C GLY A 75 -1.54 16.21 -14.98
N GLY A 76 -2.63 15.44 -14.91
CA GLY A 76 -2.79 14.06 -15.38
C GLY A 76 -3.02 13.89 -16.88
N GLY A 77 -2.94 14.98 -17.65
CA GLY A 77 -3.18 14.99 -19.09
C GLY A 77 -4.64 15.26 -19.46
N SER A 78 -5.02 14.92 -20.70
CA SER A 78 -6.35 15.25 -21.26
C SER A 78 -7.15 14.00 -21.61
N VAL A 79 -8.45 14.02 -21.33
CA VAL A 79 -9.38 12.92 -21.63
C VAL A 79 -10.42 13.36 -22.65
N VAL A 80 -10.62 12.55 -23.69
CA VAL A 80 -11.68 12.70 -24.67
C VAL A 80 -12.59 11.49 -24.58
N GLN A 81 -13.81 11.68 -24.11
CA GLN A 81 -14.84 10.64 -24.00
C GLN A 81 -15.80 10.68 -25.20
N ASP A 82 -16.36 9.52 -25.57
CA ASP A 82 -17.29 9.39 -26.71
C ASP A 82 -18.77 9.23 -26.30
N GLY A 83 -19.08 9.40 -25.00
CA GLY A 83 -20.42 9.24 -24.44
C GLY A 83 -20.81 7.77 -24.19
N SER A 84 -19.88 6.84 -24.35
CA SER A 84 -20.07 5.42 -24.02
C SER A 84 -19.14 5.00 -22.86
N ALA A 85 -18.98 3.69 -22.64
CA ALA A 85 -18.02 3.12 -21.70
C ALA A 85 -16.56 3.24 -22.17
N ASN A 86 -16.25 4.16 -23.09
CA ASN A 86 -14.94 4.31 -23.70
C ASN A 86 -14.44 5.77 -23.62
N ALA A 87 -13.13 5.92 -23.49
CA ALA A 87 -12.45 7.21 -23.57
C ALA A 87 -11.04 7.07 -24.17
N THR A 88 -10.49 8.20 -24.61
CA THR A 88 -9.08 8.34 -25.02
C THR A 88 -8.38 9.24 -24.00
N TRP A 89 -7.35 8.71 -23.34
CA TRP A 89 -6.58 9.43 -22.33
C TRP A 89 -5.16 9.71 -22.85
N THR A 90 -4.83 10.99 -23.04
CA THR A 90 -3.49 11.44 -23.43
C THR A 90 -2.72 11.85 -22.19
N LEU A 91 -1.64 11.13 -21.90
CA LEU A 91 -0.79 11.35 -20.73
C LEU A 91 0.05 12.64 -20.85
N PRO A 92 0.50 13.25 -19.73
CA PRO A 92 1.34 14.44 -19.78
C PRO A 92 2.69 14.19 -20.46
N ALA A 93 3.31 15.26 -20.96
CA ALA A 93 4.63 15.20 -21.61
C ALA A 93 5.82 15.20 -20.62
N HIS A 94 5.54 15.03 -19.33
CA HIS A 94 6.53 14.92 -18.26
C HIS A 94 6.24 13.68 -17.43
N ARG A 95 7.24 13.24 -16.66
CA ARG A 95 7.12 12.09 -15.78
C ARG A 95 6.31 12.46 -14.54
N ALA A 96 5.29 11.67 -14.23
CA ALA A 96 4.36 11.94 -13.14
C ALA A 96 3.54 10.69 -12.80
N LYS A 97 3.01 10.62 -11.58
CA LYS A 97 1.93 9.69 -11.26
C LYS A 97 0.60 10.35 -11.62
N VAL A 98 -0.24 9.65 -12.36
CA VAL A 98 -1.47 10.21 -12.93
C VAL A 98 -2.63 9.28 -12.65
N VAL A 99 -3.80 9.85 -12.37
CA VAL A 99 -5.00 9.09 -12.03
C VAL A 99 -6.10 9.43 -13.02
N LEU A 100 -6.83 8.40 -13.47
CA LEU A 100 -8.07 8.55 -14.21
C LEU A 100 -9.23 8.08 -13.35
N TYR A 101 -10.09 9.02 -12.94
CA TYR A 101 -11.32 8.73 -12.22
C TYR A 101 -12.42 8.32 -13.21
N VAL A 102 -13.13 7.25 -12.89
CA VAL A 102 -14.24 6.72 -13.68
C VAL A 102 -15.49 6.64 -12.81
N THR A 103 -16.58 7.25 -13.26
CA THR A 103 -17.90 7.15 -12.62
C THR A 103 -18.88 6.47 -13.55
N ALA A 104 -19.67 5.52 -13.03
CA ALA A 104 -20.82 4.91 -13.70
C ALA A 104 -22.09 5.22 -12.90
N ALA A 105 -23.07 5.90 -13.51
CA ALA A 105 -24.30 6.33 -12.86
C ALA A 105 -25.55 5.76 -13.54
N ASP A 106 -26.54 5.36 -12.75
CA ASP A 106 -27.79 4.73 -13.18
C ASP A 106 -28.89 5.72 -13.63
N GLY A 107 -28.68 7.02 -13.42
CA GLY A 107 -29.67 8.06 -13.68
C GLY A 107 -30.83 8.15 -12.67
N LYS A 108 -30.88 7.26 -11.67
CA LYS A 108 -31.85 7.22 -10.56
C LYS A 108 -31.26 7.64 -9.22
N GLY A 109 -29.98 8.00 -9.21
CA GLY A 109 -29.29 8.59 -8.06
C GLY A 109 -28.27 7.68 -7.42
N ALA A 110 -28.10 6.43 -7.90
CA ALA A 110 -26.99 5.59 -7.49
C ALA A 110 -25.86 5.61 -8.53
N PHE A 111 -24.63 5.50 -8.04
CA PHE A 111 -23.45 5.49 -8.89
C PHE A 111 -22.35 4.66 -8.25
N ALA A 112 -21.41 4.20 -9.07
CA ALA A 112 -20.15 3.61 -8.67
C ALA A 112 -18.99 4.44 -9.21
N LYS A 113 -17.88 4.44 -8.47
CA LYS A 113 -16.63 5.10 -8.84
C LYS A 113 -15.49 4.10 -8.72
N THR A 114 -14.50 4.24 -9.61
CA THR A 114 -13.21 3.55 -9.51
C THR A 114 -12.14 4.42 -10.17
N GLU A 115 -10.89 3.99 -10.08
CA GLU A 115 -9.72 4.74 -10.51
C GLU A 115 -8.75 3.86 -11.29
N LEU A 116 -8.05 4.47 -12.23
CA LEU A 116 -6.88 3.88 -12.86
C LEU A 116 -5.66 4.77 -12.60
N CYS A 117 -4.76 4.30 -11.74
CA CYS A 117 -3.51 4.98 -11.45
C CYS A 117 -2.39 4.45 -12.36
N LEU A 118 -1.65 5.33 -13.02
CA LEU A 118 -0.51 5.01 -13.87
C LEU A 118 0.71 5.88 -13.54
N THR A 119 1.91 5.36 -13.76
CA THR A 119 3.11 6.19 -13.87
C THR A 119 3.32 6.59 -15.33
N CYS A 120 3.17 7.87 -15.62
CA CYS A 120 3.51 8.49 -16.90
C CYS A 120 5.04 8.63 -17.03
N GLY A 121 5.60 8.35 -18.21
CA GLY A 121 7.05 8.38 -18.45
C GLY A 121 7.79 7.17 -17.86
N ARG A 122 7.09 6.06 -17.61
CA ARG A 122 7.67 4.84 -17.07
C ARG A 122 7.97 3.84 -18.19
N GLU A 123 9.22 3.82 -18.64
CA GLU A 123 9.70 2.90 -19.68
C GLU A 123 10.05 1.50 -19.15
N LYS A 124 10.17 1.35 -17.81
CA LYS A 124 10.53 0.11 -17.12
C LYS A 124 9.64 -0.14 -15.91
N GLU A 125 9.30 -1.39 -15.67
CA GLU A 125 8.69 -1.83 -14.42
C GLU A 125 9.74 -1.96 -13.32
N LEU A 126 9.46 -1.36 -12.17
CA LEU A 126 10.27 -1.47 -10.97
C LEU A 126 9.86 -2.71 -10.18
N PHE A 127 10.83 -3.60 -9.99
CA PHE A 127 10.83 -4.66 -9.00
C PHE A 127 11.82 -4.24 -7.93
N GLY A 128 11.35 -3.80 -6.77
CA GLY A 128 12.26 -3.31 -5.73
C GLY A 128 11.73 -3.60 -4.36
N ALA A 129 12.44 -4.38 -3.55
CA ALA A 129 11.86 -4.81 -2.29
C ALA A 129 12.89 -5.28 -1.27
N ARG A 130 12.50 -6.19 -0.36
CA ARG A 130 13.37 -6.77 0.66
C ARG A 130 13.28 -8.29 0.62
N VAL A 131 14.41 -8.97 0.76
CA VAL A 131 14.47 -10.43 0.89
C VAL A 131 14.79 -10.77 2.34
N VAL A 132 14.01 -11.66 2.94
CA VAL A 132 14.16 -12.10 4.33
C VAL A 132 14.16 -13.62 4.44
N ASP A 133 14.63 -14.13 5.57
CA ASP A 133 14.53 -15.54 5.92
C ASP A 133 13.27 -15.85 6.74
N ASP A 134 13.13 -17.11 7.14
CA ASP A 134 12.03 -17.61 7.98
C ASP A 134 11.89 -16.94 9.37
N SER A 135 12.91 -16.19 9.81
CA SER A 135 12.90 -15.39 11.04
C SER A 135 12.70 -13.87 10.79
N ALA A 136 12.34 -13.50 9.56
CA ALA A 136 12.24 -12.12 9.06
C ALA A 136 13.57 -11.33 9.06
N ALA A 137 14.71 -12.01 9.23
CA ALA A 137 16.03 -11.40 9.14
C ALA A 137 16.40 -11.14 7.67
N PRO A 138 17.09 -10.03 7.35
CA PRO A 138 17.44 -9.69 5.97
C PRO A 138 18.44 -10.68 5.36
N VAL A 139 18.25 -11.01 4.08
CA VAL A 139 19.18 -11.85 3.30
C VAL A 139 19.98 -10.97 2.36
N ALA A 140 21.25 -10.76 2.68
CA ALA A 140 22.18 -9.98 1.87
C ALA A 140 22.77 -10.79 0.70
N ASN A 141 23.16 -10.09 -0.37
CA ASN A 141 23.81 -10.66 -1.55
C ASN A 141 23.04 -11.80 -2.24
N ALA A 142 21.72 -11.86 -2.05
CA ALA A 142 20.84 -12.73 -2.81
C ALA A 142 20.79 -12.22 -4.26
N GLU A 143 20.98 -13.11 -5.23
CA GLU A 143 20.75 -12.80 -6.64
C GLU A 143 19.25 -12.73 -6.88
N VAL A 144 18.78 -11.61 -7.39
CA VAL A 144 17.40 -11.41 -7.83
C VAL A 144 17.40 -11.32 -9.34
N GLU A 145 16.57 -12.13 -9.99
CA GLU A 145 16.43 -12.17 -11.44
C GLU A 145 14.96 -12.03 -11.84
N VAL A 146 14.67 -11.18 -12.82
CA VAL A 146 13.35 -11.07 -13.42
C VAL A 146 13.50 -11.06 -14.93
N ASN A 147 12.99 -12.10 -15.60
CA ASN A 147 13.07 -12.26 -17.06
C ASN A 147 14.48 -12.04 -17.64
N GLY A 148 15.52 -12.52 -16.94
CA GLY A 148 16.92 -12.40 -17.35
C GLY A 148 17.64 -11.14 -16.86
N GLU A 149 16.93 -10.10 -16.43
CA GLU A 149 17.53 -8.93 -15.79
C GLU A 149 17.90 -9.27 -14.34
N LYS A 150 19.08 -8.85 -13.87
CA LYS A 150 19.63 -9.28 -12.57
C LYS A 150 20.07 -8.12 -11.69
N THR A 151 19.90 -8.30 -10.39
CA THR A 151 20.50 -7.45 -9.34
C THR A 151 20.87 -8.31 -8.12
N ARG A 152 21.45 -7.69 -7.10
CA ARG A 152 21.75 -8.34 -5.82
C ARG A 152 21.16 -7.55 -4.66
N THR A 153 20.75 -8.26 -3.61
CA THR A 153 20.29 -7.59 -2.39
C THR A 153 21.46 -6.95 -1.64
N ARG A 154 21.20 -5.79 -1.06
CA ARG A 154 22.10 -5.05 -0.18
C ARG A 154 22.20 -5.73 1.19
N ALA A 155 23.04 -5.19 2.07
CA ALA A 155 23.28 -5.74 3.41
C ALA A 155 22.00 -5.85 4.27
N ASP A 156 21.04 -4.95 4.07
CA ASP A 156 19.74 -4.92 4.72
C ASP A 156 18.66 -5.76 4.00
N GLY A 157 19.06 -6.53 2.99
CA GLY A 157 18.21 -7.38 2.18
C GLY A 157 17.43 -6.64 1.10
N THR A 158 17.58 -5.32 0.95
CA THR A 158 16.84 -4.55 -0.06
C THR A 158 17.42 -4.72 -1.46
N PHE A 159 16.62 -4.56 -2.52
CA PHE A 159 17.10 -4.53 -3.89
C PHE A 159 16.25 -3.62 -4.78
N ARG A 160 16.82 -3.21 -5.91
CA ARG A 160 16.15 -2.48 -6.99
C ARG A 160 16.50 -3.12 -8.34
N LEU A 161 15.49 -3.41 -9.15
CA LEU A 161 15.62 -3.97 -10.49
C LEU A 161 14.58 -3.34 -11.43
N LEU A 162 15.05 -2.79 -12.55
CA LEU A 162 14.20 -2.20 -13.58
C LEU A 162 14.13 -3.14 -14.79
N VAL A 163 12.93 -3.57 -15.16
CA VAL A 163 12.69 -4.57 -16.21
C VAL A 163 11.80 -3.97 -17.29
N LYS A 164 12.00 -4.34 -18.55
CA LYS A 164 11.12 -3.90 -19.64
C LYS A 164 9.68 -4.38 -19.40
N PRO A 165 8.65 -3.53 -19.63
CA PRO A 165 7.26 -3.93 -19.46
C PRO A 165 6.86 -5.08 -20.41
N VAL A 166 6.34 -6.16 -19.85
CA VAL A 166 5.74 -7.33 -20.51
C VAL A 166 4.53 -7.81 -19.73
N ASP A 167 3.72 -8.70 -20.31
CA ASP A 167 2.48 -9.19 -19.68
C ASP A 167 2.71 -10.22 -18.56
N ARG A 168 3.92 -10.80 -18.47
CA ARG A 168 4.28 -11.84 -17.51
C ARG A 168 5.74 -11.75 -17.08
N TYR A 169 5.97 -11.86 -15.79
CA TYR A 169 7.29 -11.86 -15.17
C TYR A 169 7.51 -13.15 -14.37
N VAL A 170 8.71 -13.70 -14.48
CA VAL A 170 9.22 -14.76 -13.61
C VAL A 170 10.27 -14.13 -12.70
N LEU A 171 9.89 -13.92 -11.44
CA LEU A 171 10.82 -13.46 -10.40
C LEU A 171 11.48 -14.68 -9.77
N ASN A 172 12.80 -14.72 -9.78
CA ASN A 172 13.61 -15.72 -9.09
C ASN A 172 14.53 -15.03 -8.08
N VAL A 173 14.63 -15.59 -6.87
CA VAL A 173 15.60 -15.14 -5.86
C VAL A 173 16.42 -16.33 -5.38
N ARG A 174 17.74 -16.18 -5.44
CA ARG A 174 18.73 -17.21 -5.10
C ARG A 174 19.71 -16.69 -4.07
N ALA A 175 19.94 -17.45 -3.00
CA ALA A 175 20.95 -17.13 -2.01
C ALA A 175 21.61 -18.42 -1.51
N SER A 176 22.90 -18.36 -1.22
CA SER A 176 23.62 -19.51 -0.65
C SER A 176 22.98 -19.92 0.69
N GLY A 177 22.67 -21.20 0.85
CA GLY A 177 22.00 -21.72 2.04
C GLY A 177 20.47 -21.52 2.06
N PHE A 178 19.87 -21.16 0.92
CA PHE A 178 18.42 -21.03 0.77
C PHE A 178 17.92 -21.79 -0.45
N ALA A 179 16.66 -22.25 -0.38
CA ALA A 179 15.97 -22.78 -1.55
C ALA A 179 15.61 -21.66 -2.53
N LEU A 180 15.49 -22.00 -3.82
CA LEU A 180 14.96 -21.09 -4.82
C LEU A 180 13.57 -20.61 -4.42
N MET A 181 13.39 -19.30 -4.35
CA MET A 181 12.07 -18.68 -4.33
C MET A 181 11.74 -18.19 -5.74
N SER A 182 10.57 -18.56 -6.24
CA SER A 182 10.09 -18.10 -7.55
C SER A 182 8.61 -17.74 -7.53
N ARG A 183 8.25 -16.65 -8.22
CA ARG A 183 6.87 -16.14 -8.33
C ARG A 183 6.58 -15.68 -9.75
N ILE A 184 5.34 -15.94 -10.19
CA ILE A 184 4.79 -15.42 -11.45
C ILE A 184 4.01 -14.14 -11.13
N LEU A 185 4.35 -13.06 -11.82
CA LEU A 185 3.77 -11.73 -11.62
C LEU A 185 3.32 -11.15 -12.97
N ASP A 186 2.40 -10.18 -12.96
CA ASP A 186 1.92 -9.46 -14.15
C ASP A 186 2.36 -7.98 -14.18
N ARG A 187 3.04 -7.50 -13.13
CA ARG A 187 3.53 -6.13 -13.00
C ARG A 187 4.74 -6.03 -12.05
N GLY A 188 5.40 -4.87 -12.07
CA GLY A 188 6.41 -4.50 -11.07
C GLY A 188 5.79 -4.39 -9.67
N THR A 189 6.55 -4.74 -8.64
CA THR A 189 6.07 -4.77 -7.25
C THR A 189 7.19 -4.43 -6.27
N SER A 190 6.81 -3.93 -5.10
CA SER A 190 7.75 -3.61 -4.03
C SER A 190 7.41 -4.34 -2.72
N ARG A 191 7.71 -5.64 -2.59
CA ARG A 191 7.32 -6.48 -1.43
C ARG A 191 8.38 -7.34 -0.79
N THR A 192 8.20 -7.62 0.50
CA THR A 192 9.06 -8.58 1.20
C THR A 192 8.89 -10.00 0.66
N TRP A 193 10.00 -10.63 0.28
CA TRP A 193 10.06 -12.01 -0.19
C TRP A 193 10.76 -12.89 0.85
N GLN A 194 10.07 -13.92 1.32
CA GLN A 194 10.61 -14.88 2.27
C GLN A 194 11.30 -16.04 1.55
N LEU A 195 12.54 -16.35 1.95
CA LEU A 195 13.28 -17.51 1.52
C LEU A 195 13.25 -18.62 2.56
N VAL A 196 13.14 -19.86 2.08
CA VAL A 196 13.26 -21.06 2.89
C VAL A 196 14.73 -21.41 3.10
N ARG A 197 15.15 -21.59 4.36
CA ARG A 197 16.53 -22.04 4.66
C ARG A 197 16.78 -23.46 4.16
N ALA A 198 17.87 -23.64 3.42
CA ALA A 198 18.35 -24.93 2.95
C ALA A 198 19.49 -25.45 3.83
N ARG A 199 19.53 -26.77 3.99
CA ARG A 199 20.66 -27.48 4.60
C ARG A 199 21.78 -27.60 3.58
N THR A 200 23.02 -27.61 4.06
CA THR A 200 24.20 -27.81 3.22
C THR A 200 25.02 -28.99 3.71
N GLN A 201 25.58 -29.75 2.78
CA GLN A 201 26.45 -30.89 3.06
C GLN A 201 27.58 -30.93 2.02
N SER A 202 28.83 -31.03 2.46
CA SER A 202 29.94 -31.37 1.56
C SER A 202 29.85 -32.84 1.16
N VAL A 203 29.92 -33.11 -0.14
CA VAL A 203 29.83 -34.46 -0.71
C VAL A 203 31.01 -34.74 -1.64
N ASP A 204 31.52 -35.97 -1.61
CA ASP A 204 32.47 -36.48 -2.61
C ASP A 204 31.67 -37.10 -3.76
N PRO A 205 31.65 -36.48 -4.96
CA PRO A 205 30.87 -36.97 -6.10
C PRO A 205 31.39 -38.29 -6.68
N LYS A 206 32.55 -38.78 -6.24
CA LYS A 206 33.10 -40.10 -6.62
C LYS A 206 32.54 -41.24 -5.77
N GLN A 207 31.80 -40.94 -4.70
CA GLN A 207 31.12 -41.91 -3.85
C GLN A 207 29.60 -41.82 -4.04
N PRO A 208 28.83 -42.86 -3.66
CA PRO A 208 27.38 -42.73 -3.56
C PRO A 208 27.01 -41.63 -2.56
N ILE A 209 26.13 -40.73 -2.96
CA ILE A 209 25.67 -39.61 -2.12
C ILE A 209 24.33 -39.97 -1.52
N ARG A 210 24.17 -39.73 -0.22
CA ARG A 210 22.90 -39.90 0.49
C ARG A 210 22.57 -38.63 1.26
N ILE A 211 21.39 -38.09 0.99
CA ILE A 211 20.87 -36.87 1.62
C ILE A 211 19.56 -37.20 2.29
N LYS A 212 19.34 -36.62 3.47
CA LYS A 212 18.06 -36.67 4.19
C LYS A 212 17.74 -35.30 4.79
N ASP A 213 16.48 -34.90 4.65
CA ASP A 213 15.90 -33.77 5.37
C ASP A 213 14.59 -34.19 6.03
N SER A 214 14.27 -33.56 7.15
CA SER A 214 13.02 -33.77 7.87
C SER A 214 12.49 -32.46 8.45
N GLY A 215 11.17 -32.42 8.64
CA GLY A 215 10.46 -31.27 9.22
C GLY A 215 10.63 -31.11 10.73
N ASP A 216 11.19 -32.08 11.46
CA ASP A 216 11.41 -32.01 12.93
C ASP A 216 12.58 -31.09 13.34
N ASP A 217 12.81 -30.05 12.55
CA ASP A 217 13.81 -29.04 12.83
C ASP A 217 13.20 -27.94 13.71
N LYS A 218 13.55 -27.95 15.00
CA LYS A 218 13.09 -26.94 15.97
C LYS A 218 13.43 -25.50 15.57
N GLN A 219 14.38 -25.28 14.65
CA GLN A 219 14.72 -23.94 14.16
C GLN A 219 13.78 -23.46 13.04
N ARG A 220 13.05 -24.36 12.36
CA ARG A 220 12.17 -24.03 11.22
C ARG A 220 10.67 -24.09 11.54
N ASP A 221 10.30 -24.57 12.73
CA ASP A 221 8.90 -24.79 13.17
C ASP A 221 8.04 -25.45 12.07
N ARG A 222 8.48 -26.62 11.59
CA ARG A 222 7.88 -27.35 10.46
C ARG A 222 7.13 -28.58 10.93
N SER A 223 6.20 -29.04 10.08
CA SER A 223 5.41 -30.23 10.37
C SER A 223 6.32 -31.48 10.43
N PRO A 224 6.23 -32.32 11.48
CA PRO A 224 7.12 -33.49 11.65
C PRO A 224 6.99 -34.56 10.55
N TRP A 225 5.88 -34.58 9.81
CA TRP A 225 5.64 -35.55 8.74
C TRP A 225 6.42 -35.24 7.44
N LEU A 226 6.93 -34.01 7.27
CA LEU A 226 7.71 -33.64 6.09
C LEU A 226 9.03 -34.43 6.08
N SER A 227 9.27 -35.21 5.03
CA SER A 227 10.53 -35.92 4.80
C SER A 227 10.96 -35.82 3.34
N PHE A 228 12.27 -35.78 3.16
CA PHE A 228 12.92 -35.88 1.86
C PHE A 228 14.16 -36.76 2.01
N ALA A 229 14.36 -37.69 1.07
CA ALA A 229 15.62 -38.39 0.93
C ALA A 229 16.02 -38.50 -0.55
N LEU A 230 17.33 -38.51 -0.78
CA LEU A 230 17.92 -38.63 -2.10
C LEU A 230 19.13 -39.56 -2.05
N GLU A 231 19.18 -40.50 -2.98
CA GLU A 231 20.33 -41.36 -3.21
C GLU A 231 20.84 -41.22 -4.65
N ILE A 232 22.12 -40.86 -4.77
CA ILE A 232 22.78 -40.64 -6.05
C ILE A 232 23.91 -41.66 -6.22
N PRO A 233 23.99 -42.35 -7.37
CA PRO A 233 25.13 -43.21 -7.69
C PRO A 233 26.45 -42.43 -7.72
N ALA A 234 27.56 -43.12 -7.46
CA ALA A 234 28.90 -42.56 -7.63
C ALA A 234 29.15 -42.10 -9.07
N ASN A 235 29.87 -40.99 -9.26
CA ASN A 235 30.24 -40.42 -10.56
C ASN A 235 29.05 -40.07 -11.47
N ALA A 236 27.90 -39.75 -10.87
CA ALA A 236 26.67 -39.45 -11.59
C ALA A 236 26.51 -37.96 -11.98
N LEU A 237 27.36 -37.06 -11.49
CA LEU A 237 27.19 -35.62 -11.64
C LEU A 237 28.10 -35.04 -12.73
N VAL A 238 27.59 -34.07 -13.49
CA VAL A 238 28.31 -33.28 -14.50
C VAL A 238 27.86 -31.81 -14.46
N ASP A 239 28.72 -30.90 -14.89
CA ASP A 239 28.37 -29.48 -15.06
C ASP A 239 27.54 -29.23 -16.34
N GLY A 240 27.20 -27.96 -16.60
CA GLY A 240 26.47 -27.57 -17.82
C GLY A 240 27.21 -27.83 -19.14
N GLY A 241 28.53 -28.05 -19.10
CA GLY A 241 29.34 -28.46 -20.25
C GLY A 241 29.51 -29.98 -20.39
N GLY A 242 28.99 -30.76 -19.44
CA GLY A 242 29.12 -32.21 -19.38
C GLY A 242 30.41 -32.72 -18.71
N ALA A 243 31.21 -31.85 -18.10
CA ALA A 243 32.43 -32.23 -17.40
C ALA A 243 32.14 -32.75 -15.98
N ALA A 244 32.90 -33.74 -15.54
CA ALA A 244 32.77 -34.29 -14.18
C ALA A 244 33.38 -33.33 -13.13
N PRO A 245 32.85 -33.33 -11.90
CA PRO A 245 33.44 -32.59 -10.79
C PRO A 245 34.91 -32.95 -10.55
N THR A 246 35.75 -31.94 -10.34
CA THR A 246 37.18 -32.14 -10.03
C THR A 246 37.46 -32.25 -8.53
N GLY A 247 36.52 -31.80 -7.69
CA GLY A 247 36.61 -31.85 -6.23
C GLY A 247 35.26 -32.11 -5.57
N ASN A 248 35.21 -31.93 -4.25
CA ASN A 248 33.97 -32.03 -3.48
C ASN A 248 32.96 -30.97 -3.94
N LEU A 249 31.69 -31.32 -3.87
CA LEU A 249 30.57 -30.41 -4.10
C LEU A 249 29.90 -30.04 -2.78
N THR A 250 29.21 -28.91 -2.78
CA THR A 250 28.23 -28.52 -1.77
C THR A 250 26.85 -28.93 -2.27
N ALA A 251 26.20 -29.83 -1.54
CA ALA A 251 24.80 -30.16 -1.74
C ALA A 251 23.93 -29.24 -0.88
N SER A 252 23.07 -28.44 -1.50
CA SER A 252 22.07 -27.59 -0.85
C SER A 252 20.69 -28.22 -1.03
N TYR A 253 19.95 -28.42 0.06
CA TYR A 253 18.65 -29.10 -0.01
C TYR A 253 17.66 -28.66 1.06
N ALA A 254 16.36 -28.70 0.74
CA ALA A 254 15.29 -28.41 1.67
C ALA A 254 14.01 -29.19 1.31
N VAL A 255 13.38 -29.85 2.30
CA VAL A 255 11.98 -30.29 2.14
C VAL A 255 11.06 -29.07 2.19
N LEU A 256 10.17 -28.94 1.21
CA LEU A 256 9.29 -27.78 1.07
C LEU A 256 7.87 -28.10 1.56
N ASP A 257 7.30 -27.20 2.37
CA ASP A 257 5.95 -27.34 2.89
C ASP A 257 4.94 -26.74 1.90
N ILE A 258 4.27 -27.62 1.15
CA ILE A 258 3.27 -27.22 0.16
C ILE A 258 2.06 -26.49 0.78
N ALA A 259 1.77 -26.70 2.08
CA ALA A 259 0.69 -26.02 2.78
C ALA A 259 1.07 -24.59 3.22
N ARG A 260 2.35 -24.21 3.09
CA ARG A 260 2.87 -22.87 3.38
C ARG A 260 3.21 -22.05 2.14
N ALA A 261 2.85 -22.54 0.94
CA ALA A 261 3.16 -21.90 -0.35
C ALA A 261 4.67 -21.70 -0.60
N GLU A 262 5.49 -22.65 -0.13
CA GLU A 262 6.95 -22.62 -0.30
C GLU A 262 7.41 -23.05 -1.71
N MET A 263 6.52 -23.68 -2.49
CA MET A 263 6.85 -24.16 -3.82
C MET A 263 6.98 -23.00 -4.83
N PRO A 264 7.86 -23.14 -5.84
CA PRO A 264 8.06 -22.11 -6.86
C PRO A 264 6.95 -22.10 -7.93
N GLY A 265 6.74 -20.93 -8.54
CA GLY A 265 5.84 -20.74 -9.68
C GLY A 265 4.37 -20.60 -9.31
N ASP A 266 3.50 -20.87 -10.28
CA ASP A 266 2.03 -20.78 -10.20
C ASP A 266 1.34 -22.14 -10.44
N TRP A 267 2.07 -23.25 -10.30
CA TRP A 267 1.61 -24.63 -10.59
C TRP A 267 1.27 -24.93 -12.05
N ALA A 268 1.67 -24.07 -12.99
CA ALA A 268 1.62 -24.39 -14.41
C ALA A 268 2.64 -25.48 -14.76
N ALA A 269 2.21 -26.52 -15.48
CA ALA A 269 3.09 -27.56 -16.00
C ALA A 269 2.96 -27.70 -17.52
N ARG A 270 3.99 -28.23 -18.17
CA ARG A 270 4.00 -28.53 -19.60
C ARG A 270 4.29 -30.01 -19.81
N ASP A 271 3.34 -30.73 -20.39
CA ASP A 271 3.50 -32.15 -20.74
C ASP A 271 3.21 -32.33 -22.24
N GLY A 272 4.20 -32.81 -23.00
CA GLY A 272 4.07 -32.96 -24.46
C GLY A 272 3.73 -31.67 -25.21
N GLY A 273 4.15 -30.50 -24.69
CA GLY A 273 3.85 -29.19 -25.25
C GLY A 273 2.49 -28.60 -24.85
N THR A 274 1.67 -29.32 -24.09
CA THR A 274 0.38 -28.84 -23.58
C THR A 274 0.54 -28.31 -22.16
N ILE A 275 -0.02 -27.12 -21.89
CA ILE A 275 -0.07 -26.58 -20.53
C ILE A 275 -1.15 -27.32 -19.73
N THR A 276 -0.81 -27.77 -18.54
CA THR A 276 -1.66 -28.45 -17.56
C THR A 276 -1.43 -27.88 -16.16
N ASN A 277 -2.15 -28.38 -15.16
CA ASN A 277 -2.08 -27.94 -13.77
C ASN A 277 -1.62 -29.08 -12.87
N LEU A 278 -1.01 -28.75 -11.73
CA LEU A 278 -0.49 -29.74 -10.80
C LEU A 278 -1.18 -29.71 -9.44
N LYS A 279 -1.50 -30.91 -8.95
CA LYS A 279 -1.89 -31.18 -7.56
C LYS A 279 -0.78 -31.97 -6.88
N SER A 280 -0.14 -31.37 -5.88
CA SER A 280 1.05 -31.88 -5.23
C SER A 280 0.79 -32.78 -4.05
N PHE A 281 1.67 -33.78 -3.94
CA PHE A 281 1.80 -34.70 -2.83
C PHE A 281 3.19 -34.59 -2.16
N GLY A 282 3.95 -33.52 -2.41
CA GLY A 282 5.22 -33.27 -1.74
C GLY A 282 6.30 -32.77 -2.68
N GLY A 283 7.19 -31.93 -2.17
CA GLY A 283 8.26 -31.34 -2.94
C GLY A 283 9.52 -31.06 -2.12
N ALA A 284 10.64 -30.92 -2.83
CA ALA A 284 11.93 -30.63 -2.23
C ALA A 284 12.81 -29.84 -3.19
N PHE A 285 13.64 -28.96 -2.64
CA PHE A 285 14.71 -28.28 -3.36
C PHE A 285 16.00 -29.07 -3.24
N VAL A 286 16.74 -29.22 -4.35
CA VAL A 286 18.08 -29.83 -4.39
C VAL A 286 18.96 -29.11 -5.40
N GLU A 287 20.16 -28.71 -4.98
CA GLU A 287 21.19 -28.11 -5.83
C GLU A 287 22.58 -28.63 -5.44
N PHE A 288 23.45 -28.83 -6.42
CA PHE A 288 24.86 -29.16 -6.21
C PHE A 288 25.74 -28.10 -6.85
N THR A 289 26.67 -27.53 -6.08
CA THR A 289 27.61 -26.51 -6.57
C THR A 289 29.04 -26.83 -6.17
N ASP A 290 30.01 -26.41 -6.98
CA ASP A 290 31.42 -26.38 -6.56
C ASP A 290 31.75 -25.10 -5.76
N ALA A 291 33.01 -24.94 -5.36
CA ALA A 291 33.48 -23.76 -4.65
C ALA A 291 33.43 -22.46 -5.49
N ALA A 292 33.32 -22.57 -6.82
CA ALA A 292 33.17 -21.43 -7.73
C ALA A 292 31.69 -21.10 -8.01
N GLY A 293 30.75 -21.89 -7.48
CA GLY A 293 29.32 -21.73 -7.71
C GLY A 293 28.81 -22.37 -9.01
N ASN A 294 29.64 -23.14 -9.73
CA ASN A 294 29.18 -23.87 -10.91
C ASN A 294 28.19 -24.95 -10.47
N ARG A 295 27.03 -24.99 -11.12
CA ARG A 295 25.97 -25.98 -10.83
C ARG A 295 26.28 -27.31 -11.51
N PHE A 296 26.01 -28.40 -10.79
CA PHE A 296 26.13 -29.77 -11.27
C PHE A 296 24.76 -30.46 -11.27
N ASN A 297 24.54 -31.31 -12.26
CA ASN A 297 23.33 -32.08 -12.43
C ASN A 297 23.65 -33.53 -12.82
N LEU A 298 22.63 -34.39 -12.90
CA LEU A 298 22.81 -35.78 -13.33
C LEU A 298 23.32 -35.85 -14.77
N LYS A 299 24.30 -36.73 -14.99
CA LYS A 299 24.79 -37.09 -16.31
C LYS A 299 23.64 -37.68 -17.13
N PRO A 300 23.50 -37.32 -18.43
CA PRO A 300 22.51 -37.91 -19.31
C PRO A 300 22.49 -39.44 -19.23
N GLY A 301 21.31 -40.01 -19.05
CA GLY A 301 21.09 -41.46 -18.90
C GLY A 301 21.32 -42.02 -17.49
N THR A 302 21.69 -41.18 -16.51
CA THR A 302 21.77 -41.56 -15.10
C THR A 302 20.53 -41.08 -14.36
N GLU A 303 20.11 -41.82 -13.34
CA GLU A 303 18.98 -41.48 -12.49
C GLU A 303 19.39 -41.49 -11.01
N ALA A 304 18.69 -40.72 -10.18
CA ALA A 304 18.83 -40.73 -8.73
C ALA A 304 17.50 -41.14 -8.08
N GLU A 305 17.57 -41.94 -7.00
CA GLU A 305 16.38 -42.31 -6.23
C GLU A 305 15.97 -41.15 -5.33
N VAL A 306 14.69 -40.77 -5.38
CA VAL A 306 14.11 -39.76 -4.51
C VAL A 306 12.97 -40.36 -3.69
N ARG A 307 12.85 -39.91 -2.44
CA ARG A 307 11.74 -40.23 -1.52
C ARG A 307 11.13 -38.95 -0.99
N LEU A 308 9.82 -38.81 -1.12
CA LEU A 308 9.05 -37.65 -0.67
C LEU A 308 7.87 -38.12 0.17
N ALA A 309 7.74 -37.64 1.41
CA ALA A 309 6.55 -37.90 2.21
C ALA A 309 5.31 -37.27 1.59
N ALA A 310 4.22 -38.05 1.51
CA ALA A 310 2.93 -37.57 1.09
C ALA A 310 2.13 -36.98 2.27
N PRO A 311 1.34 -35.91 2.05
CA PRO A 311 0.51 -35.31 3.09
C PRO A 311 -0.41 -36.35 3.74
N PRO A 312 -0.44 -36.45 5.09
CA PRO A 312 -1.26 -37.44 5.80
C PRO A 312 -2.74 -37.41 5.43
N THR A 313 -3.28 -36.21 5.13
CA THR A 313 -4.68 -36.02 4.74
C THR A 313 -5.01 -36.52 3.33
N LEU A 314 -3.99 -36.72 2.47
CA LEU A 314 -4.15 -37.20 1.10
C LEU A 314 -3.78 -38.67 0.92
N ILE A 315 -3.13 -39.31 1.90
CA ILE A 315 -2.66 -40.72 1.80
C ILE A 315 -3.79 -41.67 1.35
N ALA A 316 -5.00 -41.50 1.88
CA ALA A 316 -6.13 -42.38 1.55
C ALA A 316 -6.57 -42.33 0.08
N ILE A 317 -6.27 -41.23 -0.63
CA ILE A 317 -6.59 -41.02 -2.04
C ILE A 317 -5.35 -40.91 -2.93
N ALA A 318 -4.17 -41.16 -2.36
CA ALA A 318 -2.90 -41.08 -3.05
C ALA A 318 -2.81 -42.23 -4.09
N PRO A 319 -2.56 -41.93 -5.38
CA PRO A 319 -2.46 -42.98 -6.39
C PRO A 319 -1.21 -43.84 -6.17
N PRO A 320 -1.25 -45.13 -6.55
CA PRO A 320 -0.09 -46.03 -6.42
C PRO A 320 1.15 -45.55 -7.17
N GLN A 321 0.97 -44.86 -8.30
CA GLN A 321 2.03 -44.27 -9.10
C GLN A 321 1.73 -42.79 -9.39
N ILE A 322 2.74 -41.94 -9.34
CA ILE A 322 2.64 -40.50 -9.60
C ILE A 322 3.81 -40.02 -10.48
N PRO A 323 3.58 -39.06 -11.40
CA PRO A 323 4.67 -38.39 -12.10
C PRO A 323 5.53 -37.54 -11.16
N LEU A 324 6.82 -37.48 -11.45
CA LEU A 324 7.76 -36.54 -10.83
C LEU A 324 8.01 -35.38 -11.78
N TRP A 325 8.24 -34.19 -11.24
CA TRP A 325 8.38 -32.95 -12.00
C TRP A 325 9.63 -32.17 -11.58
N SER A 326 10.11 -31.32 -12.48
CA SER A 326 11.19 -30.34 -12.24
C SER A 326 10.73 -28.94 -12.62
N TYR A 327 11.15 -27.95 -11.84
CA TYR A 327 10.80 -26.57 -12.08
C TYR A 327 11.74 -25.90 -13.10
N GLY A 328 11.17 -25.33 -14.17
CA GLY A 328 11.88 -24.51 -15.13
C GLY A 328 12.00 -23.06 -14.65
N GLU A 329 13.19 -22.65 -14.19
CA GLU A 329 13.41 -21.30 -13.67
C GLU A 329 13.25 -20.18 -14.73
N GLY A 330 13.44 -20.51 -16.02
CA GLY A 330 13.44 -19.53 -17.11
C GLY A 330 12.05 -19.12 -17.61
N ASP A 331 11.09 -20.04 -17.61
CA ASP A 331 9.71 -19.79 -18.04
C ASP A 331 8.67 -19.98 -16.92
N GLY A 332 9.13 -20.44 -15.75
CA GLY A 332 8.34 -20.65 -14.55
C GLY A 332 7.37 -21.82 -14.62
N VAL A 333 7.65 -22.81 -15.48
CA VAL A 333 6.76 -23.96 -15.76
C VAL A 333 7.38 -25.26 -15.28
N TRP A 334 6.55 -26.17 -14.76
CA TRP A 334 6.97 -27.51 -14.35
C TRP A 334 7.04 -28.49 -15.53
N GLU A 335 8.08 -29.31 -15.62
CA GLU A 335 8.29 -30.29 -16.69
C GLU A 335 8.46 -31.72 -16.15
N PRO A 336 8.02 -32.78 -16.87
CA PRO A 336 8.14 -34.15 -16.43
C PRO A 336 9.59 -34.59 -16.17
N ASN A 337 9.83 -35.24 -15.05
CA ASN A 337 11.14 -35.67 -14.57
C ASN A 337 11.11 -37.07 -13.92
N GLY A 338 10.34 -38.00 -14.49
CA GLY A 338 10.26 -39.38 -14.02
C GLY A 338 8.92 -39.72 -13.35
N ALA A 339 8.93 -40.77 -12.52
CA ALA A 339 7.75 -41.24 -11.80
C ALA A 339 8.15 -41.93 -10.48
N ALA A 340 7.22 -41.95 -9.53
CA ALA A 340 7.37 -42.58 -8.22
C ALA A 340 6.20 -43.51 -7.90
N GLN A 341 6.47 -44.51 -7.06
CA GLN A 341 5.49 -45.44 -6.51
C GLN A 341 5.25 -45.13 -5.03
N LEU A 342 4.01 -45.21 -4.58
CA LEU A 342 3.67 -45.05 -3.16
C LEU A 342 4.15 -46.27 -2.38
N GLN A 343 4.99 -46.05 -1.37
CA GLN A 343 5.51 -47.07 -0.46
C GLN A 343 5.32 -46.61 0.98
N GLY A 344 4.35 -47.20 1.68
CA GLY A 344 3.91 -46.68 2.98
C GLY A 344 3.31 -45.28 2.82
N ASN A 345 3.96 -44.28 3.40
CA ASN A 345 3.52 -42.88 3.34
C ASN A 345 4.42 -42.01 2.44
N GLU A 346 5.32 -42.61 1.67
CA GLU A 346 6.28 -41.89 0.82
C GLU A 346 6.15 -42.29 -0.64
N TYR A 347 6.32 -41.34 -1.54
CA TYR A 347 6.55 -41.59 -2.95
C TYR A 347 8.03 -41.86 -3.20
N VAL A 348 8.35 -43.06 -3.68
CA VAL A 348 9.70 -43.54 -3.98
C VAL A 348 9.84 -43.74 -5.49
N GLY A 349 10.76 -43.00 -6.11
CA GLY A 349 10.92 -43.01 -7.56
C GLY A 349 12.30 -42.56 -8.00
N THR A 350 12.48 -42.36 -9.30
CA THR A 350 13.75 -41.89 -9.87
C THR A 350 13.58 -40.60 -10.66
N VAL A 351 14.55 -39.69 -10.51
CA VAL A 351 14.64 -38.42 -11.24
C VAL A 351 15.83 -38.41 -12.19
N LYS A 352 15.72 -37.63 -13.27
CA LYS A 352 16.75 -37.49 -14.31
C LYS A 352 17.46 -36.15 -14.27
N HIS A 353 16.94 -35.21 -13.49
CA HIS A 353 17.45 -33.85 -13.39
C HIS A 353 17.16 -33.27 -11.99
N PHE A 354 18.09 -32.49 -11.43
CA PHE A 354 17.91 -31.76 -10.18
C PHE A 354 17.46 -30.33 -10.41
N SER A 355 16.45 -29.91 -9.65
CA SER A 355 15.92 -28.56 -9.52
C SER A 355 15.08 -28.54 -8.24
N THR A 356 14.03 -27.72 -8.16
CA THR A 356 12.93 -28.05 -7.26
C THR A 356 12.18 -29.26 -7.82
N LEU A 357 12.12 -30.33 -7.04
CA LEU A 357 11.48 -31.59 -7.35
C LEU A 357 10.08 -31.64 -6.74
N ASN A 358 9.18 -32.33 -7.41
CA ASN A 358 7.79 -32.39 -7.00
C ASN A 358 7.11 -33.70 -7.43
N ALA A 359 6.25 -34.26 -6.59
CA ALA A 359 5.49 -35.49 -6.86
C ALA A 359 4.00 -35.16 -7.01
N ASP A 360 3.55 -35.02 -8.27
CA ASP A 360 2.28 -34.33 -8.56
C ASP A 360 1.43 -35.06 -9.58
N LEU A 361 0.12 -34.98 -9.38
CA LEU A 361 -0.87 -35.35 -10.38
C LEU A 361 -1.18 -34.17 -11.28
N LYS A 362 -1.14 -34.42 -12.59
CA LYS A 362 -1.65 -33.49 -13.58
C LYS A 362 -3.17 -33.52 -13.62
N PHE A 363 -3.78 -32.37 -13.83
CA PHE A 363 -5.21 -32.26 -14.10
C PHE A 363 -5.49 -31.13 -15.10
N ASN A 364 -6.46 -31.37 -15.97
CA ASN A 364 -6.80 -30.44 -17.06
C ASN A 364 -8.09 -29.66 -16.80
N GLN A 365 -8.92 -30.12 -15.87
CA GLN A 365 -10.15 -29.44 -15.47
C GLN A 365 -9.84 -28.54 -14.28
N SER A 366 -9.63 -27.25 -14.55
CA SER A 366 -9.42 -26.25 -13.48
C SER A 366 -10.62 -25.34 -13.35
N GLY A 367 -11.02 -25.07 -12.11
CA GLY A 367 -11.81 -23.90 -11.76
C GLY A 367 -10.91 -22.68 -11.52
N CYS A 368 -11.53 -21.54 -11.30
CA CYS A 368 -10.84 -20.32 -10.91
C CYS A 368 -11.73 -19.45 -10.03
N LEU A 369 -11.07 -18.64 -9.20
CA LEU A 369 -11.73 -17.63 -8.38
C LEU A 369 -11.34 -16.25 -8.86
N ALA A 370 -12.32 -15.36 -9.00
CA ALA A 370 -12.11 -13.93 -9.12
C ALA A 370 -12.34 -13.29 -7.75
N PHE A 371 -11.53 -12.32 -7.40
CA PHE A 371 -11.59 -11.61 -6.13
C PHE A 371 -11.83 -10.13 -6.41
N LYS A 372 -13.00 -9.63 -6.00
CA LYS A 372 -13.28 -8.21 -5.90
C LYS A 372 -12.93 -7.75 -4.50
N LEU A 373 -11.97 -6.84 -4.39
CA LEU A 373 -11.68 -6.15 -3.15
C LEU A 373 -12.66 -4.97 -3.04
N ASP A 374 -13.69 -5.10 -2.18
CA ASP A 374 -14.73 -4.06 -2.04
C ASP A 374 -14.15 -2.77 -1.44
N ASN A 375 -13.01 -2.87 -0.75
CA ASN A 375 -12.23 -1.75 -0.29
C ASN A 375 -10.89 -1.64 -1.06
N PRO A 376 -10.85 -0.92 -2.20
CA PRO A 376 -9.64 -0.80 -3.02
C PRO A 376 -8.49 -0.13 -2.29
N THR A 377 -8.74 0.57 -1.15
CA THR A 377 -7.67 1.09 -0.27
C THR A 377 -6.66 0.02 0.15
N MET A 378 -7.00 -1.28 0.11
CA MET A 378 -6.12 -2.38 0.55
C MET A 378 -5.47 -3.12 -0.63
N ALA A 379 -5.73 -2.69 -1.88
CA ALA A 379 -5.02 -3.20 -3.03
C ALA A 379 -3.53 -2.92 -2.83
N GLY A 380 -2.72 -3.94 -3.05
CA GLY A 380 -1.31 -3.95 -2.78
C GLY A 380 -0.93 -4.07 -1.30
N LYS A 381 -1.84 -4.39 -0.37
CA LYS A 381 -1.51 -4.51 1.07
C LYS A 381 -1.74 -5.90 1.64
N VAL A 382 -2.49 -6.70 0.90
CA VAL A 382 -2.99 -7.98 1.38
C VAL A 382 -2.74 -9.05 0.34
N LYS A 383 -2.51 -10.26 0.82
CA LYS A 383 -2.49 -11.46 -0.01
C LYS A 383 -3.66 -12.36 0.36
N VAL A 384 -4.17 -13.06 -0.63
CA VAL A 384 -5.14 -14.12 -0.41
C VAL A 384 -4.39 -15.43 -0.28
N ARG A 385 -4.76 -16.22 0.71
CA ARG A 385 -4.44 -17.64 0.81
C ARG A 385 -5.70 -18.45 0.53
N VAL A 386 -5.63 -19.36 -0.44
CA VAL A 386 -6.68 -20.34 -0.71
C VAL A 386 -6.19 -21.73 -0.37
N THR A 387 -6.95 -22.43 0.47
CA THR A 387 -6.66 -23.81 0.91
C THR A 387 -7.90 -24.67 0.80
N ASP A 388 -7.73 -25.99 0.77
CA ASP A 388 -8.81 -26.91 1.06
C ASP A 388 -8.95 -27.02 2.60
N PRO A 389 -10.09 -26.62 3.19
CA PRO A 389 -10.28 -26.65 4.65
C PRO A 389 -10.22 -28.07 5.23
N SER A 390 -10.55 -29.09 4.43
CA SER A 390 -10.47 -30.50 4.84
C SER A 390 -9.09 -31.11 4.61
N GLY A 391 -8.29 -30.51 3.73
CA GLY A 391 -7.03 -31.05 3.22
C GLY A 391 -7.17 -32.37 2.46
N SER A 392 -8.40 -32.78 2.10
CA SER A 392 -8.71 -34.10 1.51
C SER A 392 -8.80 -34.07 -0.02
N ALA A 393 -9.16 -32.94 -0.62
CA ALA A 393 -9.14 -32.70 -2.05
C ALA A 393 -7.76 -32.22 -2.53
N PHE A 394 -7.03 -31.42 -1.75
CA PHE A 394 -5.62 -31.08 -1.98
C PHE A 394 -4.99 -30.52 -0.69
N SER A 395 -3.65 -30.41 -0.63
CA SER A 395 -2.95 -29.85 0.54
C SER A 395 -2.07 -28.65 0.23
N GLN A 396 -1.91 -28.29 -1.04
CA GLN A 396 -1.19 -27.08 -1.43
C GLN A 396 -1.97 -25.83 -0.97
N ALA A 397 -1.24 -24.82 -0.50
CA ALA A 397 -1.78 -23.48 -0.39
C ALA A 397 -1.49 -22.70 -1.68
N PHE A 398 -2.50 -21.99 -2.18
CA PHE A 398 -2.34 -21.03 -3.24
C PHE A 398 -2.26 -19.64 -2.62
N GLU A 399 -1.22 -18.88 -2.96
CA GLU A 399 -1.07 -17.51 -2.50
C GLU A 399 -0.77 -16.58 -3.66
N PHE A 400 -1.45 -15.44 -3.66
CA PHE A 400 -1.17 -14.35 -4.57
C PHE A 400 -1.58 -13.04 -3.89
N ILE A 401 -1.01 -11.95 -4.39
CA ILE A 401 -1.23 -10.61 -3.88
C ILE A 401 -2.51 -10.06 -4.51
N LEU A 402 -3.36 -9.38 -3.73
CA LEU A 402 -4.40 -8.54 -4.30
C LEU A 402 -3.77 -7.20 -4.64
N ASP A 403 -3.50 -6.93 -5.91
CA ASP A 403 -2.79 -5.72 -6.37
C ASP A 403 -3.68 -4.73 -7.13
N SER A 404 -4.95 -5.06 -7.26
CA SER A 404 -5.96 -4.27 -7.93
C SER A 404 -7.34 -4.52 -7.32
N GLU A 405 -8.35 -3.77 -7.76
CA GLU A 405 -9.74 -4.01 -7.33
C GLU A 405 -10.21 -5.43 -7.69
N PHE A 406 -9.79 -5.94 -8.86
CA PHE A 406 -10.15 -7.27 -9.36
C PHE A 406 -8.93 -8.13 -9.64
N ASN A 407 -8.85 -9.26 -8.95
CA ASN A 407 -7.74 -10.19 -9.06
C ASN A 407 -8.28 -11.58 -9.37
N ALA A 408 -7.43 -12.49 -9.85
CA ALA A 408 -7.86 -13.86 -10.10
C ALA A 408 -6.81 -14.87 -9.65
N LEU A 409 -7.33 -15.98 -9.14
CA LEU A 409 -6.57 -17.20 -8.89
C LEU A 409 -7.04 -18.27 -9.86
N TYR A 410 -6.10 -18.72 -10.67
CA TYR A 410 -6.34 -19.75 -11.68
C TYR A 410 -5.88 -21.12 -11.17
N ARG A 411 -6.14 -22.16 -11.96
CA ARG A 411 -5.58 -23.51 -11.76
C ARG A 411 -5.99 -24.17 -10.45
N LEU A 412 -7.16 -23.84 -9.93
CA LEU A 412 -7.73 -24.56 -8.79
C LEU A 412 -8.42 -25.83 -9.28
N PRO A 413 -8.49 -26.91 -8.47
CA PRO A 413 -9.40 -28.02 -8.75
C PRO A 413 -10.82 -27.51 -8.95
N ASP A 414 -11.52 -27.98 -9.99
CA ASP A 414 -12.89 -27.57 -10.28
C ASP A 414 -13.89 -28.17 -9.27
N ASN A 415 -15.07 -27.56 -9.17
CA ASN A 415 -16.19 -27.96 -8.32
C ASN A 415 -15.80 -28.25 -6.85
N THR A 416 -14.75 -27.61 -6.34
CA THR A 416 -14.15 -27.91 -5.04
C THR A 416 -14.43 -26.78 -4.06
N ASN A 417 -14.86 -27.13 -2.84
CA ASN A 417 -15.01 -26.15 -1.77
C ASN A 417 -13.65 -25.79 -1.18
N VAL A 418 -13.31 -24.51 -1.21
CA VAL A 418 -12.03 -23.98 -0.72
C VAL A 418 -12.28 -22.89 0.30
N LYS A 419 -11.34 -22.75 1.24
CA LYS A 419 -11.31 -21.68 2.24
C LYS A 419 -10.47 -20.54 1.70
N VAL A 420 -11.04 -19.34 1.75
CA VAL A 420 -10.36 -18.09 1.44
C VAL A 420 -9.96 -17.41 2.75
N GLU A 421 -8.71 -17.01 2.86
CA GLU A 421 -8.18 -16.21 3.96
C GLU A 421 -7.45 -14.97 3.41
N LEU A 422 -7.63 -13.83 4.06
CA LEU A 422 -6.91 -12.61 3.75
C LEU A 422 -5.79 -12.39 4.76
N ARG A 423 -4.58 -12.08 4.28
CA ARG A 423 -3.38 -11.95 5.10
C ARG A 423 -2.59 -10.70 4.77
N ASP A 424 -1.84 -10.18 5.72
CA ASP A 424 -0.89 -9.06 5.50
C ASP A 424 0.45 -9.55 4.91
N ASP A 425 1.36 -8.60 4.67
CA ASP A 425 2.71 -8.86 4.15
C ASP A 425 3.61 -9.67 5.13
N LEU A 426 3.26 -9.72 6.43
CA LEU A 426 3.92 -10.55 7.44
C LEU A 426 3.24 -11.93 7.59
N ASN A 427 2.32 -12.27 6.69
CA ASN A 427 1.57 -13.52 6.66
C ASN A 427 0.59 -13.70 7.84
N GLN A 428 0.24 -12.64 8.57
CA GLN A 428 -0.76 -12.66 9.64
C GLN A 428 -2.18 -12.61 9.06
N LEU A 429 -3.13 -13.27 9.74
CA LEU A 429 -4.53 -13.31 9.30
C LEU A 429 -5.23 -11.98 9.61
N ILE A 430 -5.94 -11.44 8.62
CA ILE A 430 -6.81 -10.26 8.79
C ILE A 430 -8.19 -10.73 9.21
N ALA A 431 -8.47 -10.71 10.51
CA ALA A 431 -9.64 -11.38 11.10
C ALA A 431 -10.99 -10.68 10.88
N ASN A 432 -10.99 -9.40 10.48
CA ASN A 432 -12.20 -8.59 10.31
C ASN A 432 -12.69 -8.49 8.85
N VAL A 433 -12.22 -9.37 7.97
CA VAL A 433 -12.75 -9.49 6.61
C VAL A 433 -14.05 -10.31 6.59
N VAL A 434 -15.09 -9.73 6.00
CA VAL A 434 -16.33 -10.40 5.63
C VAL A 434 -16.19 -10.87 4.18
N ILE A 435 -16.14 -12.18 4.01
CA ILE A 435 -16.02 -12.81 2.69
C ILE A 435 -17.43 -13.11 2.19
N LYS A 436 -17.75 -12.64 0.98
CA LYS A 436 -19.08 -12.77 0.36
C LYS A 436 -18.99 -13.41 -1.01
N ASP A 437 -20.10 -13.95 -1.48
CA ASP A 437 -20.23 -14.40 -2.87
C ASP A 437 -20.61 -13.25 -3.84
N ALA A 438 -20.84 -13.59 -5.10
CA ALA A 438 -21.22 -12.64 -6.15
C ALA A 438 -22.51 -11.85 -5.82
N SER A 439 -23.46 -12.48 -5.10
CA SER A 439 -24.75 -11.90 -4.69
C SER A 439 -24.65 -10.99 -3.47
N GLY A 440 -23.48 -10.96 -2.80
CA GLY A 440 -23.26 -10.23 -1.56
C GLY A 440 -23.62 -11.03 -0.30
N THR A 441 -23.93 -12.32 -0.43
CA THR A 441 -24.22 -13.20 0.70
C THR A 441 -22.92 -13.56 1.43
N VAL A 442 -22.90 -13.43 2.75
CA VAL A 442 -21.73 -13.77 3.58
C VAL A 442 -21.48 -15.28 3.54
N LEU A 443 -20.23 -15.66 3.29
CA LEU A 443 -19.77 -17.05 3.22
C LEU A 443 -19.27 -17.52 4.59
N PRO A 444 -19.97 -18.45 5.27
CA PRO A 444 -19.54 -18.96 6.56
C PRO A 444 -18.15 -19.59 6.49
N GLY A 445 -17.24 -19.13 7.36
CA GLY A 445 -15.86 -19.60 7.40
C GLY A 445 -15.02 -19.25 6.15
N GLY A 446 -15.51 -18.37 5.27
CA GLY A 446 -14.85 -18.03 4.02
C GLY A 446 -14.82 -19.17 2.99
N ILE A 447 -15.79 -20.09 3.05
CA ILE A 447 -15.83 -21.25 2.18
C ILE A 447 -16.60 -20.93 0.89
N ILE A 448 -15.97 -21.15 -0.27
CA ILE A 448 -16.58 -20.97 -1.59
C ILE A 448 -16.27 -22.16 -2.51
N ASN A 449 -17.16 -22.45 -3.47
CA ASN A 449 -16.91 -23.44 -4.51
C ASN A 449 -16.17 -22.82 -5.71
N THR A 450 -15.15 -23.50 -6.23
CA THR A 450 -14.33 -23.01 -7.36
C THR A 450 -15.04 -22.98 -8.71
N GLY A 451 -16.27 -23.49 -8.80
CA GLY A 451 -17.04 -23.53 -10.05
C GLY A 451 -16.55 -24.60 -11.02
N GLY A 452 -17.23 -24.70 -12.17
CA GLY A 452 -16.92 -25.68 -13.20
C GLY A 452 -15.60 -25.41 -13.93
N PRO A 453 -15.19 -26.34 -14.82
CA PRO A 453 -13.94 -26.21 -15.56
C PRO A 453 -13.99 -25.03 -16.53
N VAL A 454 -12.88 -24.27 -16.59
CA VAL A 454 -12.73 -23.13 -17.52
C VAL A 454 -11.93 -23.52 -18.77
N SER A 455 -12.33 -22.99 -19.92
CA SER A 455 -11.68 -23.26 -21.22
C SER A 455 -10.50 -22.33 -21.49
N ASP A 456 -10.58 -21.08 -21.04
CA ASP A 456 -9.47 -20.15 -20.98
C ASP A 456 -8.65 -20.43 -19.71
N PRO A 457 -7.33 -20.66 -19.80
CA PRO A 457 -6.49 -20.86 -18.61
C PRO A 457 -6.21 -19.57 -17.84
N PHE A 458 -6.40 -18.39 -18.46
CA PHE A 458 -6.15 -17.09 -17.86
C PHE A 458 -7.28 -16.10 -18.20
N PRO A 459 -8.55 -16.44 -17.89
CA PRO A 459 -9.65 -15.55 -18.17
C PRO A 459 -9.45 -14.24 -17.39
N ALA A 460 -9.83 -13.13 -18.01
CA ALA A 460 -9.75 -11.87 -17.31
C ALA A 460 -10.56 -11.94 -16.01
N PRO A 461 -10.08 -11.41 -14.87
CA PRO A 461 -10.71 -11.57 -13.55
C PRO A 461 -12.20 -11.17 -13.51
N ASP A 462 -12.58 -10.18 -14.31
CA ASP A 462 -13.89 -9.56 -14.46
C ASP A 462 -14.78 -10.20 -15.55
N SER A 463 -14.28 -11.20 -16.28
CA SER A 463 -14.99 -11.81 -17.41
C SER A 463 -16.28 -12.55 -17.04
N GLY A 464 -16.52 -12.80 -15.75
CA GLY A 464 -17.61 -13.63 -15.25
C GLY A 464 -17.38 -15.14 -15.44
N ILE A 465 -16.22 -15.53 -15.98
CA ILE A 465 -15.84 -16.94 -16.16
C ILE A 465 -15.45 -17.58 -14.81
N CYS A 466 -14.72 -16.85 -13.96
CA CYS A 466 -14.34 -17.32 -12.64
C CYS A 466 -15.43 -17.05 -11.60
N THR A 467 -15.53 -17.92 -10.59
CA THR A 467 -16.45 -17.70 -9.47
C THR A 467 -16.00 -16.47 -8.66
N LEU A 468 -16.89 -15.48 -8.52
CA LEU A 468 -16.58 -14.22 -7.84
C LEU A 468 -16.69 -14.36 -6.31
N VAL A 469 -15.60 -13.99 -5.64
CA VAL A 469 -15.49 -13.74 -4.20
C VAL A 469 -15.42 -12.22 -4.01
N ARG A 470 -16.26 -11.67 -3.14
CA ARG A 470 -16.14 -10.28 -2.67
C ARG A 470 -15.47 -10.27 -1.30
N LEU A 471 -14.45 -9.45 -1.15
CA LEU A 471 -13.70 -9.28 0.09
C LEU A 471 -14.05 -7.93 0.68
N ASP A 472 -14.91 -7.95 1.69
CA ASP A 472 -15.38 -6.77 2.40
C ASP A 472 -14.66 -6.69 3.75
N LEU A 473 -13.56 -5.95 3.80
CA LEU A 473 -12.92 -5.62 5.07
C LEU A 473 -13.89 -4.75 5.84
N ALA A 474 -14.45 -5.25 6.94
CA ALA A 474 -15.44 -4.55 7.76
C ALA A 474 -14.82 -3.36 8.52
N LEU A 475 -14.26 -2.41 7.77
CA LEU A 475 -14.16 -1.05 8.22
C LEU A 475 -15.58 -0.52 8.35
N PRO A 476 -15.88 0.26 9.40
CA PRO A 476 -17.13 0.99 9.43
C PRO A 476 -17.29 1.78 8.12
N PRO A 477 -18.49 1.82 7.51
CA PRO A 477 -18.69 2.66 6.34
C PRO A 477 -18.41 4.11 6.75
N TRP A 478 -17.48 4.76 6.04
CA TRP A 478 -17.27 6.19 6.16
C TRP A 478 -18.52 6.91 5.67
N ALA A 479 -19.31 7.52 6.56
CA ALA A 479 -20.49 8.32 6.15
C ALA A 479 -20.21 9.82 6.04
N GLY A 480 -18.97 10.21 5.73
CA GLY A 480 -18.70 11.54 5.18
C GLY A 480 -19.23 11.68 3.74
N ALA A 481 -18.89 12.78 3.06
CA ALA A 481 -19.36 13.03 1.70
C ALA A 481 -19.10 11.83 0.76
N PRO A 482 -20.11 11.28 0.06
CA PRO A 482 -19.95 10.11 -0.80
C PRO A 482 -18.90 10.31 -1.89
N GLY A 483 -17.82 9.52 -1.85
CA GLY A 483 -16.83 9.41 -2.92
C GLY A 483 -15.62 10.34 -2.86
N ILE A 484 -15.37 11.00 -1.72
CA ILE A 484 -14.04 11.47 -1.26
C ILE A 484 -13.95 11.21 0.25
N PRO A 485 -13.57 10.03 0.72
CA PRO A 485 -13.28 9.82 2.13
C PRO A 485 -11.87 10.32 2.45
N PHE A 486 -11.68 10.81 3.69
CA PHE A 486 -10.40 11.32 4.20
C PHE A 486 -9.93 12.65 3.56
N LEU A 487 -9.09 13.38 4.31
CA LEU A 487 -8.56 14.70 3.94
C LEU A 487 -9.60 15.69 3.36
N ASN A 488 -10.83 15.64 3.86
CA ASN A 488 -11.98 16.47 3.52
C ASN A 488 -12.75 17.06 4.72
N LEU A 489 -12.14 17.11 5.91
CA LEU A 489 -12.80 17.46 7.17
C LEU A 489 -13.37 18.88 7.17
N LEU A 490 -12.69 19.80 6.50
CA LEU A 490 -12.90 21.25 6.62
C LEU A 490 -13.85 21.81 5.54
N TYR A 491 -14.98 21.12 5.32
CA TYR A 491 -16.00 21.54 4.34
C TYR A 491 -15.49 21.55 2.89
N ASN A 492 -14.73 20.52 2.54
CA ASN A 492 -14.45 20.27 1.14
C ASN A 492 -15.49 19.31 0.57
N TYR A 493 -16.19 19.83 -0.44
CA TYR A 493 -16.41 19.16 -1.71
C TYR A 493 -17.79 18.51 -1.95
N ASP A 494 -18.45 19.06 -2.97
CA ASP A 494 -19.24 18.32 -3.96
C ASP A 494 -18.41 18.32 -5.29
N PRO A 495 -18.23 17.18 -5.98
CA PRO A 495 -17.65 17.16 -7.33
C PRO A 495 -18.30 18.15 -8.32
N ALA A 496 -19.57 18.49 -8.10
CA ALA A 496 -20.30 19.48 -8.88
C ALA A 496 -19.72 20.90 -8.77
N GLU A 497 -18.88 21.19 -7.76
CA GLU A 497 -18.28 22.51 -7.51
C GLU A 497 -16.79 22.59 -7.93
N ALA A 498 -16.30 21.69 -8.78
CA ALA A 498 -14.89 21.68 -9.22
C ALA A 498 -14.38 23.06 -9.67
N ALA A 499 -15.21 23.81 -10.42
CA ALA A 499 -14.88 25.16 -10.89
C ALA A 499 -14.64 26.16 -9.74
N LEU A 500 -15.39 26.06 -8.64
CA LEU A 500 -15.20 26.92 -7.47
C LEU A 500 -13.89 26.58 -6.73
N ASN A 501 -13.58 25.29 -6.61
CA ASN A 501 -12.35 24.85 -5.93
C ASN A 501 -11.09 25.20 -6.73
N GLU A 502 -11.16 25.08 -8.06
CA GLU A 502 -10.12 25.61 -8.94
C GLU A 502 -9.95 27.12 -8.75
N ALA A 503 -11.05 27.88 -8.78
CA ALA A 503 -11.00 29.34 -8.58
C ALA A 503 -10.41 29.72 -7.21
N ARG A 504 -10.75 29.00 -6.14
CA ARG A 504 -10.18 29.17 -4.78
C ARG A 504 -8.69 28.94 -4.76
N THR A 505 -8.22 27.89 -5.43
CA THR A 505 -6.79 27.57 -5.50
C THR A 505 -6.03 28.59 -6.35
N ASP A 506 -6.60 28.99 -7.48
CA ASP A 506 -6.01 29.98 -8.38
C ASP A 506 -5.87 31.34 -7.68
N GLY A 507 -6.93 31.79 -6.99
CA GLY A 507 -6.87 33.01 -6.19
C GLY A 507 -5.89 32.90 -5.01
N TYR A 508 -5.83 31.73 -4.36
CA TYR A 508 -4.84 31.47 -3.30
C TYR A 508 -3.42 31.63 -3.84
N TYR A 509 -3.05 30.91 -4.91
CA TYR A 509 -1.73 30.97 -5.52
C TYR A 509 -1.39 32.36 -6.06
N ALA A 510 -2.33 33.03 -6.72
CA ALA A 510 -2.12 34.41 -7.17
C ALA A 510 -1.80 35.36 -6.00
N LYS A 511 -2.31 35.07 -4.80
CA LYS A 511 -2.08 35.88 -3.61
C LYS A 511 -0.78 35.52 -2.87
N VAL A 512 -0.46 34.23 -2.73
CA VAL A 512 0.73 33.78 -1.99
C VAL A 512 2.01 33.76 -2.84
N ASP A 513 1.88 33.83 -4.15
CA ASP A 513 2.96 33.88 -5.14
C ASP A 513 2.67 34.90 -6.26
N PRO A 514 2.53 36.20 -5.93
CA PRO A 514 2.07 37.22 -6.88
C PRO A 514 3.05 37.51 -8.03
N ASN A 515 4.28 37.02 -7.94
CA ASN A 515 5.32 37.19 -8.95
C ASN A 515 5.53 35.95 -9.83
N GLY A 516 4.83 34.83 -9.57
CA GLY A 516 5.03 33.57 -10.29
C GLY A 516 6.45 33.00 -10.11
N GLU A 517 6.98 33.01 -8.89
CA GLU A 517 8.34 32.52 -8.59
C GLU A 517 8.34 31.04 -8.16
N ARG A 518 7.21 30.34 -8.32
CA ARG A 518 6.96 28.98 -7.82
C ARG A 518 6.07 28.18 -8.78
N ASP A 519 6.24 28.36 -10.09
CA ASP A 519 5.41 27.66 -11.09
C ASP A 519 5.88 26.21 -11.31
N ASN A 520 7.13 25.91 -10.98
CA ASN A 520 7.65 24.54 -10.86
C ASN A 520 8.48 24.33 -9.60
N LEU A 521 8.77 23.06 -9.29
CA LEU A 521 9.46 22.67 -8.06
C LEU A 521 10.87 23.27 -7.96
N GLY A 522 11.59 23.36 -9.07
CA GLY A 522 12.94 23.94 -9.12
C GLY A 522 12.97 25.45 -8.82
N GLU A 523 11.98 26.18 -9.31
CA GLU A 523 11.79 27.60 -8.96
C GLU A 523 11.45 27.78 -7.48
N TRP A 524 10.59 26.91 -6.94
CA TRP A 524 10.31 26.89 -5.50
C TRP A 524 11.56 26.61 -4.68
N TRP A 525 12.38 25.62 -5.07
CA TRP A 525 13.67 25.34 -4.43
C TRP A 525 14.58 26.58 -4.45
N ALA A 526 14.76 27.19 -5.62
CA ALA A 526 15.58 28.39 -5.78
C ALA A 526 15.11 29.53 -4.88
N LYS A 527 13.80 29.78 -4.84
CA LYS A 527 13.19 30.84 -4.02
C LYS A 527 13.46 30.66 -2.54
N ASN A 528 13.57 29.41 -2.09
CA ASN A 528 13.73 29.02 -0.68
C ASN A 528 15.20 28.72 -0.29
N GLY A 529 16.14 28.94 -1.21
CA GLY A 529 17.58 28.81 -0.97
C GLY A 529 18.10 27.37 -1.05
N PHE A 530 17.32 26.48 -1.67
CA PHE A 530 17.80 25.18 -2.13
C PHE A 530 18.37 25.28 -3.54
N ASN A 531 19.12 24.28 -3.96
CA ASN A 531 19.59 24.17 -5.34
C ASN A 531 18.41 23.95 -6.30
N ALA A 532 18.26 24.81 -7.31
CA ALA A 532 17.14 24.76 -8.25
C ALA A 532 17.04 23.45 -9.06
N ALA A 533 18.16 22.74 -9.24
CA ALA A 533 18.19 21.48 -9.99
C ALA A 533 18.05 20.26 -9.08
N THR A 534 18.68 20.29 -7.89
CA THR A 534 18.78 19.09 -7.05
C THR A 534 17.88 19.11 -5.82
N GLY A 535 17.36 20.27 -5.42
CA GLY A 535 16.58 20.44 -4.19
C GLY A 535 17.41 20.45 -2.90
N GLU A 536 18.72 20.24 -2.97
CA GLU A 536 19.60 20.16 -1.79
C GLU A 536 20.02 21.54 -1.30
N ALA A 537 20.31 21.65 0.01
CA ALA A 537 21.00 22.79 0.59
C ALA A 537 22.01 22.34 1.66
N ALA A 538 23.13 23.06 1.79
CA ALA A 538 24.18 22.68 2.74
C ALA A 538 23.78 22.85 4.22
N ASP A 539 22.79 23.69 4.49
CA ASP A 539 22.26 24.03 5.82
C ASP A 539 20.83 23.49 6.04
N GLU A 540 20.42 22.47 5.28
CA GLU A 540 19.15 21.78 5.51
C GLU A 540 19.27 20.66 6.54
N HIS A 541 18.13 20.28 7.10
CA HIS A 541 17.94 19.00 7.77
C HIS A 541 17.07 18.11 6.89
N HIS A 542 17.47 16.84 6.76
CA HIS A 542 16.91 15.90 5.81
C HIS A 542 16.66 14.55 6.48
N ALA A 543 15.46 13.99 6.31
CA ALA A 543 15.11 12.65 6.78
C ALA A 543 14.24 11.88 5.79
N ILE A 544 14.45 10.57 5.75
CA ILE A 544 13.78 9.60 4.92
C ILE A 544 13.05 8.58 5.79
N TYR A 545 11.73 8.53 5.67
CA TYR A 545 10.89 7.67 6.50
C TYR A 545 9.61 7.22 5.82
N LEU A 546 9.12 6.04 6.16
CA LEU A 546 7.75 5.64 5.89
C LEU A 546 6.85 6.32 6.92
N ASN A 547 5.88 7.10 6.47
CA ASN A 547 4.86 7.61 7.35
C ASN A 547 3.82 6.53 7.64
N ASN A 548 4.06 5.73 8.69
CA ASN A 548 3.23 4.57 9.04
C ASN A 548 1.95 4.95 9.81
N ASN A 549 1.60 6.23 9.89
CA ASN A 549 0.45 6.66 10.69
C ASN A 549 -0.49 7.67 10.03
N ASP A 550 -0.11 8.32 8.93
CA ASP A 550 -0.95 9.33 8.26
C ASP A 550 -1.30 8.94 6.81
N LEU A 551 -0.35 9.02 5.87
CA LEU A 551 -0.62 8.69 4.46
C LEU A 551 0.09 7.44 3.94
N GLY A 552 1.07 6.85 4.63
CA GLY A 552 1.62 5.54 4.22
C GLY A 552 2.69 5.56 3.13
N PHE A 553 3.03 6.72 2.56
CA PHE A 553 4.12 6.85 1.59
C PHE A 553 5.51 6.84 2.25
N GLY A 554 6.52 6.49 1.44
CA GLY A 554 7.90 6.86 1.71
C GLY A 554 8.06 8.36 1.53
N ARG A 555 8.63 9.02 2.53
CA ARG A 555 8.80 10.48 2.58
C ARG A 555 10.29 10.78 2.50
N ASP A 556 10.63 11.69 1.61
CA ASP A 556 11.93 12.34 1.48
C ASP A 556 11.74 13.79 1.92
N MET A 557 12.03 14.06 3.19
CA MET A 557 11.65 15.30 3.88
C MET A 557 12.86 16.21 4.07
N HIS A 558 12.72 17.44 3.61
CA HIS A 558 13.73 18.48 3.70
C HIS A 558 13.18 19.70 4.41
N MET A 559 13.96 20.28 5.32
CA MET A 559 13.66 21.57 5.94
C MET A 559 14.89 22.45 6.03
N ARG A 560 14.67 23.76 5.85
CA ARG A 560 15.72 24.77 5.94
C ARG A 560 15.20 25.99 6.67
N VAL A 561 15.98 26.51 7.61
CA VAL A 561 15.68 27.72 8.37
C VAL A 561 16.66 28.81 7.98
N GLU A 562 16.19 29.80 7.23
CA GLU A 562 16.94 31.00 6.90
C GLU A 562 16.89 32.00 8.06
N ARG A 563 18.06 32.49 8.50
CA ARG A 563 18.18 33.44 9.62
C ARG A 563 19.00 34.67 9.22
N SER A 564 18.63 35.81 9.82
CA SER A 564 19.46 37.01 9.87
C SER A 564 19.73 37.33 11.34
N GLY A 565 20.92 36.96 11.81
CA GLY A 565 21.23 36.93 13.24
C GLY A 565 20.31 35.95 14.00
N ALA A 566 19.65 36.42 15.06
CA ALA A 566 18.70 35.62 15.83
C ALA A 566 17.30 35.52 15.16
N THR A 567 17.01 36.37 14.18
CA THR A 567 15.69 36.49 13.56
C THR A 567 15.53 35.44 12.46
N VAL A 568 14.47 34.64 12.56
CA VAL A 568 14.03 33.76 11.48
C VAL A 568 13.49 34.63 10.34
N VAL A 569 14.11 34.52 9.17
CA VAL A 569 13.67 35.18 7.93
C VAL A 569 12.63 34.30 7.24
N ARG A 570 12.92 33.00 7.15
CA ARG A 570 12.07 32.02 6.51
C ARG A 570 12.28 30.63 7.13
N VAL A 571 11.21 29.84 7.19
CA VAL A 571 11.30 28.37 7.27
C VAL A 571 10.72 27.81 5.99
N ALA A 572 11.42 26.92 5.31
CA ALA A 572 10.94 26.26 4.11
C ALA A 572 11.07 24.75 4.27
N ALA A 573 10.05 24.02 3.86
CA ALA A 573 10.06 22.57 3.86
C ALA A 573 9.45 22.01 2.59
N TYR A 574 9.99 20.88 2.12
CA TYR A 574 9.32 20.09 1.10
C TYR A 574 9.42 18.62 1.42
N VAL A 575 8.37 17.88 1.06
CA VAL A 575 8.32 16.43 1.18
C VAL A 575 7.97 15.81 -0.16
N THR A 576 8.88 14.98 -0.67
CA THR A 576 8.65 14.19 -1.87
C THR A 576 8.11 12.82 -1.48
N ASN A 577 7.03 12.40 -2.13
CA ASN A 577 6.27 11.20 -1.74
C ASN A 577 6.50 10.07 -2.73
N TYR A 578 7.00 8.92 -2.25
CA TYR A 578 7.32 7.74 -3.04
C TYR A 578 6.39 6.58 -2.72
N GLY A 579 6.07 5.79 -3.74
CA GLY A 579 5.17 4.64 -3.65
C GLY A 579 3.68 5.01 -3.58
N ASP A 580 2.94 4.21 -2.81
CA ASP A 580 1.48 4.30 -2.63
C ASP A 580 1.11 4.63 -1.18
N PRO A 581 -0.11 5.10 -0.89
CA PRO A 581 -0.55 5.35 0.48
C PRO A 581 -0.90 4.05 1.20
N ASP A 582 0.10 3.18 1.37
CA ASP A 582 -0.10 1.76 1.68
C ASP A 582 0.72 1.20 2.83
N GLN A 583 1.53 2.03 3.50
CA GLN A 583 2.44 1.61 4.57
C GLN A 583 3.43 0.52 4.15
N ASN A 584 3.63 0.33 2.84
CA ASN A 584 4.58 -0.65 2.36
C ASN A 584 6.00 -0.15 2.63
N LEU A 585 6.82 -1.00 3.28
CA LEU A 585 8.24 -0.69 3.52
C LEU A 585 9.02 -0.50 2.21
N GLY A 586 8.52 -1.03 1.08
CA GLY A 586 9.03 -0.73 -0.25
C GLY A 586 9.03 0.78 -0.57
N ASN A 587 8.07 1.55 -0.05
CA ASN A 587 7.97 2.98 -0.34
C ASN A 587 9.14 3.77 0.26
N VAL A 588 9.53 3.47 1.50
CA VAL A 588 10.69 4.12 2.13
C VAL A 588 12.00 3.67 1.49
N ASN A 589 12.07 2.43 0.99
CA ASN A 589 13.23 1.99 0.21
C ASN A 589 13.33 2.74 -1.12
N GLN A 590 12.22 3.02 -1.81
CA GLN A 590 12.21 3.85 -3.02
C GLN A 590 12.70 5.28 -2.73
N ALA A 591 12.25 5.89 -1.64
CA ALA A 591 12.73 7.20 -1.21
C ALA A 591 14.24 7.15 -0.88
N ALA A 592 14.70 6.13 -0.14
CA ALA A 592 16.11 5.96 0.22
C ALA A 592 17.01 5.69 -1.00
N ASP A 593 16.51 4.99 -2.01
CA ASP A 593 17.26 4.73 -3.24
C ASP A 593 17.69 6.03 -3.92
N VAL A 594 16.92 7.13 -3.85
CA VAL A 594 17.32 8.43 -4.42
C VAL A 594 18.68 8.92 -3.92
N TRP A 595 19.01 8.56 -2.67
CA TRP A 595 20.20 9.00 -1.97
C TRP A 595 21.27 7.92 -1.85
N GLU A 596 21.18 6.86 -2.67
CA GLU A 596 22.19 5.81 -2.72
C GLU A 596 23.57 6.39 -3.07
N ALA A 597 24.58 6.01 -2.29
CA ALA A 597 25.95 6.47 -2.50
C ALA A 597 26.49 5.94 -3.84
N GLY A 598 27.19 6.81 -4.59
CA GLY A 598 27.91 6.43 -5.80
C GLY A 598 27.09 6.41 -7.10
N ILE A 599 25.80 6.70 -7.06
CA ILE A 599 24.98 6.84 -8.28
C ILE A 599 25.19 8.21 -8.94
N SER A 600 24.99 8.30 -10.25
CA SER A 600 25.07 9.54 -11.02
C SER A 600 23.86 10.46 -10.77
N GLN A 601 23.96 11.74 -11.14
CA GLN A 601 22.82 12.66 -11.04
C GLN A 601 21.64 12.21 -11.91
N THR A 602 21.91 11.71 -13.12
CA THR A 602 20.87 11.17 -14.00
C THR A 602 20.13 10.00 -13.35
N GLU A 603 20.84 9.10 -12.68
CA GLU A 603 20.19 8.01 -11.93
C GLU A 603 19.37 8.51 -10.73
N ARG A 604 19.79 9.59 -10.08
CA ARG A 604 18.97 10.25 -9.02
C ARG A 604 17.70 10.82 -9.61
N ASP A 605 17.79 11.54 -10.72
CA ASP A 605 16.64 12.15 -11.39
C ASP A 605 15.67 11.05 -11.87
N ASP A 606 16.19 9.95 -12.39
CA ASP A 606 15.43 8.74 -12.74
C ASP A 606 14.75 8.08 -11.52
N ARG A 607 15.23 8.29 -10.30
CA ARG A 607 14.54 7.81 -9.08
C ARG A 607 13.53 8.85 -8.59
N LYS A 608 13.88 10.13 -8.58
CA LYS A 608 12.98 11.25 -8.21
C LYS A 608 11.74 11.34 -9.10
N GLY A 609 11.86 10.98 -10.36
CA GLY A 609 10.72 10.93 -11.26
C GLY A 609 9.73 9.79 -10.97
N GLU A 610 10.00 8.89 -10.02
CA GLU A 610 9.02 7.91 -9.51
C GLU A 610 8.10 8.49 -8.43
N ALA A 611 8.39 9.70 -7.94
CA ALA A 611 7.60 10.34 -6.91
C ALA A 611 6.17 10.60 -7.38
N ALA A 612 5.22 10.37 -6.49
CA ALA A 612 3.80 10.63 -6.70
C ALA A 612 3.50 12.13 -6.71
N ALA A 613 4.02 12.87 -5.73
CA ALA A 613 3.83 14.31 -5.59
C ALA A 613 4.90 14.88 -4.64
N THR A 614 5.19 16.17 -4.78
CA THR A 614 5.96 16.94 -3.78
C THR A 614 5.08 18.01 -3.17
N VAL A 615 4.96 18.04 -1.85
CA VAL A 615 4.22 19.07 -1.11
C VAL A 615 5.22 19.98 -0.42
N CYS A 616 5.05 21.28 -0.58
CA CYS A 616 5.97 22.30 -0.09
C CYS A 616 5.28 23.31 0.82
N MET A 617 6.02 23.82 1.80
CA MET A 617 5.56 24.78 2.79
C MET A 617 6.56 25.89 3.03
N GLU A 618 6.07 27.10 3.23
CA GLU A 618 6.90 28.25 3.62
C GLU A 618 6.28 28.99 4.80
N TYR A 619 7.07 29.28 5.83
CA TYR A 619 6.77 30.31 6.83
C TYR A 619 7.57 31.57 6.48
N ALA A 620 6.94 32.49 5.74
CA ALA A 620 7.57 33.70 5.23
C ALA A 620 6.55 34.83 5.05
N VAL A 621 7.05 36.05 4.82
CA VAL A 621 6.20 37.14 4.34
C VAL A 621 5.67 36.84 2.93
N VAL A 622 4.54 37.43 2.59
CA VAL A 622 3.98 37.40 1.23
C VAL A 622 4.59 38.55 0.44
N GLU A 623 5.19 38.24 -0.70
CA GLU A 623 5.83 39.22 -1.57
C GLU A 623 4.81 40.30 -2.01
N GLY A 624 5.24 41.57 -2.06
CA GLY A 624 4.38 42.68 -2.49
C GLY A 624 3.31 43.15 -1.49
N VAL A 625 3.14 42.48 -0.34
CA VAL A 625 2.24 42.98 0.72
C VAL A 625 2.85 44.22 1.39
N THR A 626 2.04 45.27 1.52
CA THR A 626 2.45 46.56 2.11
C THR A 626 1.64 46.88 3.36
N GLY A 627 1.98 47.97 4.05
CA GLY A 627 1.24 48.43 5.24
C GLY A 627 1.46 47.53 6.47
N GLY A 628 0.43 47.42 7.32
CA GLY A 628 0.52 46.71 8.61
C GLY A 628 0.86 45.22 8.51
N ASN A 629 0.66 44.60 7.35
CA ASN A 629 0.93 43.18 7.11
C ASN A 629 2.27 42.90 6.40
N ALA A 630 3.05 43.94 6.06
CA ALA A 630 4.28 43.80 5.28
C ALA A 630 5.37 42.91 5.93
N THR A 631 5.33 42.78 7.25
CA THR A 631 6.28 41.95 8.01
C THR A 631 5.64 40.68 8.59
N THR A 632 4.36 40.47 8.35
CA THR A 632 3.61 39.32 8.87
C THR A 632 4.01 38.08 8.08
N LYS A 633 4.56 37.08 8.77
CA LYS A 633 4.85 35.77 8.18
C LYS A 633 3.64 34.87 8.32
N ILE A 634 3.31 34.17 7.24
CA ILE A 634 2.23 33.18 7.20
C ILE A 634 2.77 31.85 6.68
N VAL A 635 2.03 30.78 6.92
CA VAL A 635 2.29 29.47 6.28
C VAL A 635 1.64 29.44 4.90
N LYS A 636 2.44 29.18 3.87
CA LYS A 636 2.02 29.05 2.46
C LYS A 636 2.20 27.61 2.00
N PHE A 637 1.24 27.07 1.24
CA PHE A 637 1.25 25.69 0.73
C PHE A 637 1.40 25.66 -0.78
N PHE A 638 2.17 24.71 -1.30
CA PHE A 638 2.30 24.42 -2.72
C PHE A 638 2.37 22.91 -2.95
N ALA A 639 1.88 22.44 -4.08
CA ALA A 639 2.01 21.03 -4.50
C ALA A 639 2.53 20.95 -5.94
N TYR A 640 3.33 19.94 -6.23
CA TYR A 640 3.94 19.69 -7.54
C TYR A 640 3.75 18.24 -7.97
N ASN A 641 3.58 18.03 -9.29
CA ASN A 641 3.34 16.72 -9.88
C ASN A 641 4.65 15.91 -10.05
N GLY A 642 5.16 15.38 -8.94
CA GLY A 642 6.38 14.57 -8.88
C GLY A 642 7.55 15.27 -8.17
N GLY A 643 8.76 14.71 -8.29
CA GLY A 643 9.96 15.12 -7.53
C GLY A 643 11.09 15.73 -8.37
N LEU A 644 10.84 15.99 -9.65
CA LEU A 644 11.84 16.60 -10.56
C LEU A 644 11.73 18.13 -10.53
N ALA A 645 12.83 18.83 -10.81
CA ALA A 645 12.87 20.29 -10.84
C ALA A 645 11.81 20.91 -11.78
N ASN A 646 11.53 20.27 -12.92
CA ASN A 646 10.53 20.72 -13.88
C ASN A 646 9.09 20.27 -13.57
N ALA A 647 8.85 19.61 -12.42
CA ALA A 647 7.52 19.21 -12.02
C ALA A 647 6.61 20.45 -11.89
N PRO A 648 5.50 20.54 -12.65
CA PRO A 648 4.65 21.70 -12.63
C PRO A 648 3.88 21.79 -11.31
N ARG A 649 3.59 23.03 -10.90
CA ARG A 649 2.66 23.30 -9.79
C ARG A 649 1.26 22.78 -10.14
N ILE A 650 0.66 22.05 -9.21
CA ILE A 650 -0.70 21.54 -9.30
C ILE A 650 -1.60 22.24 -8.28
N LYS A 651 -2.88 22.36 -8.63
CA LYS A 651 -3.95 22.91 -7.81
C LYS A 651 -4.48 21.89 -6.82
N SER A 652 -4.40 20.61 -7.17
CA SER A 652 -4.94 19.54 -6.34
C SER A 652 -4.12 18.26 -6.44
N ALA A 653 -4.24 17.43 -5.41
CA ALA A 653 -3.63 16.11 -5.38
C ALA A 653 -4.56 15.12 -4.71
N ASP A 654 -4.45 13.85 -5.10
CA ASP A 654 -5.12 12.75 -4.42
C ASP A 654 -4.09 11.92 -3.66
N LEU A 655 -3.89 12.29 -2.40
CA LEU A 655 -2.87 11.70 -1.55
C LEU A 655 -3.36 10.45 -0.82
N ASP A 656 -4.65 10.13 -0.85
CA ASP A 656 -5.20 8.90 -0.25
C ASP A 656 -5.64 7.87 -1.29
N GLN A 657 -5.79 8.27 -2.56
CA GLN A 657 -6.26 7.43 -3.66
C GLN A 657 -7.63 6.80 -3.35
N GLN A 658 -8.52 7.55 -2.68
CA GLN A 658 -9.85 7.10 -2.27
C GLN A 658 -11.02 7.79 -2.98
N GLY A 659 -10.74 8.39 -4.12
CA GLY A 659 -11.71 9.09 -4.91
C GLY A 659 -11.51 10.57 -4.75
N GLY A 660 -11.19 11.22 -5.86
CA GLY A 660 -11.31 12.65 -6.05
C GLY A 660 -10.10 13.49 -5.64
N GLN A 661 -9.92 14.56 -6.40
CA GLN A 661 -8.88 15.56 -6.21
C GLN A 661 -9.18 16.46 -5.00
N LYS A 662 -8.15 16.75 -4.21
CA LYS A 662 -8.24 17.64 -3.04
C LYS A 662 -7.40 18.89 -3.27
N PHE A 663 -8.03 20.06 -3.14
CA PHE A 663 -7.49 21.33 -3.62
C PHE A 663 -6.68 22.08 -2.55
N ILE A 664 -5.64 22.77 -2.98
CA ILE A 664 -4.79 23.63 -2.14
C ILE A 664 -5.52 24.97 -1.88
N PRO A 665 -5.47 25.54 -0.66
CA PRO A 665 -4.71 25.12 0.52
C PRO A 665 -5.42 24.09 1.39
N MET A 666 -6.70 23.83 1.15
CA MET A 666 -7.55 23.08 2.08
C MET A 666 -7.08 21.63 2.28
N LEU A 667 -6.54 20.98 1.24
CA LEU A 667 -5.87 19.68 1.34
C LEU A 667 -4.83 19.67 2.48
N CYS A 668 -3.97 20.69 2.51
CA CYS A 668 -2.91 20.80 3.52
C CYS A 668 -3.46 21.24 4.89
N GLN A 669 -4.49 22.09 4.94
CA GLN A 669 -5.10 22.54 6.20
C GLN A 669 -5.63 21.39 7.06
N ASN A 670 -6.09 20.29 6.45
CA ASN A 670 -6.54 19.11 7.20
C ASN A 670 -5.49 18.57 8.18
N CYS A 671 -4.21 18.61 7.81
CA CYS A 671 -3.10 18.10 8.64
C CYS A 671 -2.35 19.22 9.37
N HIS A 672 -2.33 20.42 8.79
CA HIS A 672 -1.55 21.56 9.29
C HIS A 672 -2.34 22.51 10.21
N GLY A 673 -3.65 22.27 10.33
CA GLY A 673 -4.57 23.06 11.14
C GLY A 673 -4.77 24.47 10.59
N SER A 674 -5.70 25.19 11.20
CA SER A 674 -5.93 26.61 10.94
C SER A 674 -6.76 27.23 12.06
N THR A 675 -6.67 28.55 12.21
CA THR A 675 -7.59 29.36 13.04
C THR A 675 -8.92 29.61 12.35
N ASP A 676 -8.94 29.54 11.01
CA ASP A 676 -10.13 29.68 10.18
C ASP A 676 -10.03 28.84 8.90
N PHE A 677 -11.15 28.49 8.27
CA PHE A 677 -11.17 27.74 7.02
C PHE A 677 -10.91 28.64 5.83
N TYR A 678 -10.15 28.15 4.84
CA TYR A 678 -9.96 28.91 3.62
C TYR A 678 -11.23 28.87 2.77
N ALA A 679 -12.10 29.85 2.97
CA ALA A 679 -13.34 29.99 2.24
C ALA A 679 -13.60 31.49 1.95
N PRO A 680 -12.84 32.10 1.01
CA PRO A 680 -13.06 33.50 0.63
C PRO A 680 -14.54 33.74 0.31
N TYR A 681 -15.13 34.70 1.00
CA TYR A 681 -16.58 34.93 0.97
C TYR A 681 -16.90 36.39 0.66
N PRO A 682 -17.87 36.68 -0.23
CA PRO A 682 -18.22 38.05 -0.57
C PRO A 682 -18.85 38.78 0.62
N SER A 683 -18.23 39.89 1.03
CA SER A 683 -18.69 40.68 2.17
C SER A 683 -20.09 41.25 1.95
N GLY A 684 -20.96 41.13 2.95
CA GLY A 684 -22.32 41.72 2.94
C GLY A 684 -23.36 40.95 2.12
N VAL A 685 -23.04 39.74 1.64
CA VAL A 685 -23.97 38.89 0.87
C VAL A 685 -24.37 37.68 1.71
N PRO A 686 -25.58 37.59 2.28
CA PRO A 686 -25.96 36.53 3.23
C PRO A 686 -26.10 35.13 2.60
N SER A 687 -26.21 35.04 1.28
CA SER A 687 -26.40 33.79 0.52
C SER A 687 -25.93 34.00 -0.92
N PRO A 688 -24.61 34.03 -1.16
CA PRO A 688 -24.05 34.28 -2.47
C PRO A 688 -24.34 33.12 -3.42
N THR A 689 -24.52 33.46 -4.68
CA THR A 689 -24.55 32.51 -5.79
C THR A 689 -23.16 31.92 -6.05
N ASP A 690 -23.10 30.78 -6.74
CA ASP A 690 -21.82 30.16 -7.13
C ASP A 690 -20.91 31.12 -7.91
N ALA A 691 -21.50 31.97 -8.76
CA ALA A 691 -20.75 32.98 -9.51
C ALA A 691 -20.13 34.06 -8.59
N GLU A 692 -20.84 34.47 -7.55
CA GLU A 692 -20.33 35.42 -6.54
C GLU A 692 -19.23 34.77 -5.69
N LEU A 693 -19.39 33.49 -5.33
CA LEU A 693 -18.36 32.72 -4.64
C LEU A 693 -17.10 32.56 -5.49
N ILE A 694 -17.23 32.23 -6.78
CA ILE A 694 -16.11 32.13 -7.72
C ILE A 694 -15.39 33.48 -7.85
N THR A 695 -16.15 34.58 -7.89
CA THR A 695 -15.58 35.94 -7.99
C THR A 695 -14.80 36.31 -6.73
N ALA A 696 -15.32 36.00 -5.55
CA ALA A 696 -14.62 36.20 -4.27
C ALA A 696 -13.37 35.32 -4.17
N ALA A 697 -13.49 34.06 -4.57
CA ALA A 697 -12.41 33.08 -4.58
C ALA A 697 -11.23 33.50 -5.47
N ALA A 698 -11.48 34.19 -6.58
CA ALA A 698 -10.43 34.68 -7.47
C ALA A 698 -9.57 35.81 -6.88
N ASN A 699 -10.04 36.48 -5.82
CA ASN A 699 -9.36 37.65 -5.24
C ASN A 699 -9.37 37.64 -3.69
N PRO A 700 -8.72 36.65 -3.04
CA PRO A 700 -8.71 36.59 -1.59
C PRO A 700 -7.97 37.79 -0.96
N SER A 701 -8.42 38.17 0.24
CA SER A 701 -7.75 39.16 1.09
C SER A 701 -6.46 38.57 1.70
N PHE A 702 -5.69 39.40 2.42
CA PHE A 702 -4.55 38.89 3.18
C PHE A 702 -5.02 38.02 4.36
N ASP A 703 -6.15 38.37 4.98
CA ASP A 703 -6.65 37.65 6.15
C ASP A 703 -7.16 36.26 5.74
N ASP A 704 -7.78 36.12 4.55
CA ASP A 704 -8.20 34.82 4.00
C ASP A 704 -7.01 33.84 3.87
N ILE A 705 -5.86 34.32 3.39
CA ILE A 705 -4.67 33.47 3.22
C ILE A 705 -3.85 33.31 4.51
N ASN A 706 -4.05 34.18 5.50
CA ASN A 706 -3.43 34.09 6.82
C ASN A 706 -4.23 33.14 7.72
N MET A 707 -4.24 31.86 7.35
CA MET A 707 -5.10 30.84 7.96
C MET A 707 -4.67 30.44 9.39
N GLY A 708 -3.56 30.94 9.91
CA GLY A 708 -3.02 30.49 11.21
C GLY A 708 -2.54 29.02 11.21
N ALA A 709 -2.21 28.46 10.03
CA ALA A 709 -1.69 27.10 9.90
C ALA A 709 -0.27 26.95 10.48
N SER A 710 0.15 25.72 10.74
CA SER A 710 1.42 25.42 11.42
C SER A 710 2.23 24.29 10.78
N PHE A 711 3.56 24.35 10.91
CA PHE A 711 4.42 23.19 10.70
C PHE A 711 4.19 22.19 11.84
N ARG A 712 4.33 20.91 11.54
CA ARG A 712 3.90 19.80 12.42
C ARG A 712 5.09 19.07 13.01
N GLU A 713 4.88 18.48 14.18
CA GLU A 713 5.89 17.68 14.87
C GLU A 713 6.21 16.37 14.14
N PHE A 714 7.47 15.93 14.24
CA PHE A 714 7.95 14.63 13.77
C PHE A 714 7.91 13.61 14.90
N ASP A 715 6.86 12.77 14.92
CA ASP A 715 6.74 11.64 15.85
C ASP A 715 7.48 10.41 15.32
N ILE A 716 8.71 10.24 15.78
CA ILE A 716 9.63 9.15 15.44
C ILE A 716 8.99 7.76 15.64
N LYS A 717 8.07 7.60 16.61
CA LYS A 717 7.40 6.30 16.88
C LYS A 717 6.36 5.95 15.82
N SER A 718 5.84 6.95 15.13
CA SER A 718 4.84 6.79 14.06
C SER A 718 5.45 6.40 12.73
N PHE A 719 6.79 6.44 12.62
CA PHE A 719 7.52 6.19 11.38
C PHE A 719 8.11 4.78 11.31
N ARG A 720 8.44 4.34 10.10
CA ARG A 720 9.36 3.21 9.84
C ARG A 720 10.47 3.70 8.92
N TYR A 721 11.58 2.97 8.87
CA TYR A 721 12.78 3.42 8.16
C TYR A 721 13.22 2.37 7.14
N ALA A 722 13.99 2.79 6.14
CA ALA A 722 14.60 1.88 5.19
C ALA A 722 15.49 0.86 5.90
N GLY A 723 15.51 -0.36 5.39
CA GLY A 723 16.21 -1.49 6.01
C GLY A 723 15.41 -2.22 7.11
N ALA A 724 16.05 -3.19 7.74
CA ALA A 724 15.38 -4.30 8.43
C ALA A 724 14.91 -4.06 9.87
N ASN A 725 15.41 -3.02 10.54
CA ASN A 725 15.21 -2.88 11.99
C ASN A 725 14.29 -1.68 12.31
N PRO A 726 12.99 -1.93 12.60
CA PRO A 726 12.04 -0.87 12.98
C PRO A 726 12.41 -0.14 14.28
N ASP A 727 13.32 -0.70 15.10
CA ASP A 727 13.77 -0.10 16.36
C ASP A 727 15.10 0.66 16.22
N ASN A 728 15.73 0.69 15.04
CA ASN A 728 17.00 1.38 14.85
C ASN A 728 16.87 2.58 13.92
N ALA A 729 16.13 3.58 14.39
CA ALA A 729 16.18 4.96 13.91
C ALA A 729 17.59 5.59 14.01
N GLY A 730 18.60 4.88 14.55
CA GLY A 730 19.88 5.42 15.01
C GLY A 730 20.67 6.26 14.00
N ALA A 731 20.45 6.11 12.69
CA ALA A 731 21.10 6.95 11.69
C ALA A 731 20.43 8.32 11.48
N GLN A 732 19.13 8.46 11.76
CA GLN A 732 18.33 9.66 11.43
C GLN A 732 17.66 10.32 12.65
N LYS A 733 17.86 9.79 13.87
CA LYS A 733 17.28 10.37 15.09
C LYS A 733 17.67 11.83 15.28
N ASP A 734 18.94 12.16 15.01
CA ASP A 734 19.41 13.53 15.15
C ASP A 734 18.80 14.45 14.10
N ASP A 735 18.68 14.00 12.84
CA ASP A 735 18.01 14.76 11.79
C ASP A 735 16.52 14.99 12.11
N LEU A 736 15.80 13.97 12.58
CA LEU A 736 14.40 14.09 13.00
C LEU A 736 14.24 15.04 14.20
N ARG A 737 15.18 15.02 15.14
CA ARG A 737 15.25 16.01 16.22
C ARG A 737 15.47 17.41 15.67
N LEU A 738 16.41 17.59 14.74
CA LEU A 738 16.71 18.89 14.14
C LEU A 738 15.53 19.43 13.31
N LEU A 739 14.82 18.56 12.57
CA LEU A 739 13.56 18.88 11.89
C LEU A 739 12.49 19.38 12.87
N ASN A 740 12.35 18.75 14.05
CA ASN A 740 11.51 19.26 15.12
C ASN A 740 11.97 20.64 15.63
N GLY A 741 13.28 20.90 15.66
CA GLY A 741 13.85 22.22 15.95
C GLY A 741 13.47 23.28 14.91
N ASP A 742 13.44 22.90 13.64
CA ASP A 742 13.01 23.79 12.55
C ASP A 742 11.52 24.09 12.60
N CYS A 743 10.68 23.11 12.98
CA CYS A 743 9.28 23.36 13.27
C CYS A 743 9.10 24.41 14.37
N LEU A 744 9.92 24.42 15.42
CA LEU A 744 9.87 25.46 16.45
C LEU A 744 10.23 26.86 15.92
N ALA A 745 10.99 26.95 14.83
CA ALA A 745 11.35 28.22 14.18
C ALA A 745 10.19 28.84 13.37
N SER A 746 9.12 28.09 13.10
CA SER A 746 7.96 28.54 12.30
C SER A 746 6.78 29.07 13.14
N ALA A 747 7.00 29.39 14.41
CA ALA A 747 5.95 29.79 15.37
C ALA A 747 4.73 28.82 15.41
N PRO A 748 4.94 27.51 15.68
CA PRO A 748 3.87 26.52 15.70
C PRO A 748 2.91 26.73 16.89
N SER A 749 1.79 26.00 16.91
CA SER A 749 0.82 26.04 18.01
C SER A 749 1.47 25.73 19.36
N ALA A 750 0.85 26.18 20.46
CA ALA A 750 1.35 25.93 21.80
C ALA A 750 1.44 24.42 22.10
N ALA A 751 0.46 23.64 21.64
CA ALA A 751 0.43 22.19 21.78
C ALA A 751 1.59 21.50 21.05
N ILE A 752 1.86 21.86 19.79
CA ILE A 752 3.00 21.33 19.03
C ILE A 752 4.32 21.64 19.74
N ARG A 753 4.46 22.88 20.24
CA ARG A 753 5.64 23.29 21.01
C ARG A 753 5.81 22.45 22.27
N GLU A 754 4.73 22.20 23.03
CA GLU A 754 4.75 21.36 24.22
C GLU A 754 5.20 19.93 23.87
N LEU A 755 4.67 19.34 22.80
CA LEU A 755 5.07 18.00 22.34
C LEU A 755 6.56 17.91 22.02
N ILE A 756 7.05 18.81 21.16
CA ILE A 756 8.45 18.80 20.72
C ILE A 756 9.40 19.00 21.91
N GLN A 757 9.11 19.99 22.77
CA GLN A 757 9.96 20.27 23.93
C GLN A 757 9.82 19.21 25.03
N GLY A 758 8.69 18.49 25.07
CA GLY A 758 8.50 17.33 25.91
C GLY A 758 9.34 16.13 25.49
N TRP A 759 9.38 15.84 24.20
CA TRP A 759 10.20 14.77 23.62
C TRP A 759 11.69 15.11 23.65
N HIS A 760 12.05 16.39 23.43
CA HIS A 760 13.43 16.86 23.42
C HIS A 760 13.63 18.04 24.38
N PRO A 761 13.69 17.79 25.70
CA PRO A 761 13.79 18.85 26.71
C PRO A 761 14.96 19.81 26.48
N PRO A 762 14.71 21.14 26.37
CA PRO A 762 15.76 22.11 26.15
C PRO A 762 16.73 22.17 27.33
N SER A 763 18.01 22.41 27.05
CA SER A 763 19.06 22.61 28.05
C SER A 763 20.02 23.70 27.61
N GLY A 764 20.66 24.39 28.56
CA GLY A 764 21.72 25.37 28.26
C GLY A 764 21.30 26.56 27.38
N GLY A 765 20.02 26.91 27.32
CA GLY A 765 19.49 28.00 26.48
C GLY A 765 19.18 27.63 25.02
N ALA A 766 19.33 26.35 24.65
CA ALA A 766 18.90 25.85 23.35
C ALA A 766 17.38 25.77 23.23
N VAL A 767 16.85 25.93 22.01
CA VAL A 767 15.41 25.83 21.71
C VAL A 767 14.90 24.39 21.75
N ILE A 768 15.80 23.43 21.48
CA ILE A 768 15.55 21.99 21.52
C ILE A 768 16.71 21.28 22.24
N GLY A 769 16.42 20.17 22.91
CA GLY A 769 17.44 19.35 23.57
C GLY A 769 18.48 18.77 22.62
N THR A 770 19.62 18.33 23.17
CA THR A 770 20.72 17.69 22.43
C THR A 770 20.64 16.16 22.41
N ASN A 771 19.67 15.57 23.12
CA ASN A 771 19.44 14.12 23.09
C ASN A 771 18.64 13.77 21.84
N ASP A 772 19.20 12.92 21.01
CA ASP A 772 18.62 12.39 19.77
C ASP A 772 17.48 11.41 20.07
N ASP A 773 17.55 10.67 21.18
CA ASP A 773 16.45 9.84 21.64
C ASP A 773 15.35 10.67 22.32
N PRO A 774 14.10 10.62 21.81
CA PRO A 774 12.98 11.32 22.44
C PRO A 774 12.62 10.66 23.78
N VAL A 775 12.17 11.47 24.75
CA VAL A 775 11.69 10.97 26.05
C VAL A 775 10.43 10.13 25.84
N SER A 776 10.61 8.81 25.74
CA SER A 776 9.56 7.88 25.30
C SER A 776 8.38 7.74 26.26
N SER A 777 8.55 8.08 27.54
CA SER A 777 7.53 8.08 28.59
C SER A 777 6.82 9.42 28.77
N TRP A 778 7.24 10.47 28.05
CA TRP A 778 6.67 11.80 28.20
C TRP A 778 5.24 11.86 27.68
N ARG A 779 4.39 12.62 28.38
CA ARG A 779 2.99 12.91 28.03
C ARG A 779 2.74 14.41 28.18
N PRO A 780 1.80 15.00 27.41
CA PRO A 780 1.34 16.35 27.64
C PRO A 780 0.81 16.52 29.06
N SER A 781 0.96 17.71 29.62
CA SER A 781 0.61 18.01 31.02
C SER A 781 -0.83 17.59 31.38
N GLY A 782 -1.78 17.74 30.45
CA GLY A 782 -3.19 17.33 30.58
C GLY A 782 -3.50 15.83 30.47
N PHE A 783 -2.51 14.94 30.35
CA PHE A 783 -2.71 13.48 30.21
C PHE A 783 -1.83 12.65 31.17
N THR A 784 -1.45 13.21 32.31
CA THR A 784 -0.45 12.61 33.19
C THR A 784 -1.01 11.69 34.28
N ALA A 785 -2.23 11.89 34.76
CA ALA A 785 -2.84 11.05 35.78
C ALA A 785 -3.69 9.91 35.19
N ALA A 786 -4.10 8.97 36.03
CA ALA A 786 -5.01 7.90 35.64
C ALA A 786 -6.46 8.33 35.90
N PRO A 787 -7.40 8.01 34.99
CA PRO A 787 -7.28 7.05 33.87
C PRO A 787 -6.85 7.65 32.52
N GLU A 788 -6.68 8.96 32.39
CA GLU A 788 -6.41 9.65 31.11
C GLU A 788 -5.05 9.32 30.49
N ASN A 789 -4.05 8.95 31.28
CA ASN A 789 -2.74 8.51 30.78
C ASN A 789 -2.82 7.21 29.95
N LEU A 790 -3.66 6.26 30.37
CA LEU A 790 -3.89 5.00 29.66
C LEU A 790 -4.66 5.24 28.36
N LEU A 791 -5.64 6.15 28.40
CA LEU A 791 -6.35 6.59 27.19
C LEU A 791 -5.39 7.25 26.20
N TYR A 792 -4.46 8.06 26.71
CA TYR A 792 -3.46 8.71 25.89
C TYR A 792 -2.56 7.71 25.18
N ASP A 793 -1.94 6.79 25.92
CA ASP A 793 -0.97 5.84 25.38
C ASP A 793 -1.58 4.84 24.40
N ARG A 794 -2.82 4.41 24.66
CA ARG A 794 -3.48 3.35 23.87
C ARG A 794 -4.23 3.89 22.65
N THR A 795 -4.72 5.13 22.72
CA THR A 795 -5.62 5.68 21.72
C THR A 795 -5.12 7.02 21.17
N ILE A 796 -5.02 8.05 22.02
CA ILE A 796 -4.85 9.44 21.55
C ILE A 796 -3.49 9.65 20.88
N ALA A 797 -2.41 9.20 21.51
CA ALA A 797 -1.05 9.35 20.98
C ALA A 797 -0.87 8.67 19.62
N LYS A 798 -1.62 7.59 19.38
CA LYS A 798 -1.52 6.79 18.16
C LYS A 798 -2.44 7.31 17.05
N SER A 799 -3.64 7.79 17.39
CA SER A 799 -4.72 7.94 16.40
C SER A 799 -5.39 9.31 16.35
N CYS A 800 -5.14 10.19 17.31
CA CYS A 800 -5.89 11.44 17.44
C CYS A 800 -4.96 12.67 17.47
N ARG A 801 -3.92 12.62 18.32
CA ARG A 801 -3.09 13.77 18.69
C ARG A 801 -2.58 14.57 17.49
N THR A 802 -2.01 13.89 16.49
CA THR A 802 -1.36 14.51 15.33
C THR A 802 -2.29 15.40 14.49
N CYS A 803 -3.61 15.24 14.57
CA CYS A 803 -4.53 16.17 13.92
C CYS A 803 -4.96 17.27 14.89
N HIS A 804 -5.38 16.88 16.09
CA HIS A 804 -6.04 17.80 17.02
C HIS A 804 -5.12 18.89 17.60
N VAL A 805 -3.83 18.62 17.79
CA VAL A 805 -2.86 19.63 18.28
C VAL A 805 -2.48 20.67 17.21
N ALA A 806 -2.90 20.48 15.95
CA ALA A 806 -2.69 21.43 14.86
C ALA A 806 -3.63 22.63 14.93
N PHE A 807 -4.80 22.43 15.53
CA PHE A 807 -5.80 23.47 15.65
C PHE A 807 -5.54 24.30 16.92
N PRO A 808 -5.80 25.61 16.87
CA PRO A 808 -5.63 26.47 18.04
C PRO A 808 -6.66 26.11 19.11
N ASN A 809 -6.24 26.16 20.38
CA ASN A 809 -7.07 25.75 21.51
C ASN A 809 -8.39 26.53 21.57
N ALA A 810 -9.51 25.83 21.48
CA ALA A 810 -10.83 26.40 21.73
C ALA A 810 -11.21 26.18 23.21
N SER A 811 -11.17 27.25 23.99
CA SER A 811 -11.52 27.25 25.43
C SER A 811 -13.00 27.06 25.72
N GLU A 812 -13.87 27.03 24.70
CA GLU A 812 -15.34 27.03 24.86
C GLU A 812 -16.01 25.80 24.22
N ALA A 813 -17.20 25.46 24.75
CA ALA A 813 -18.16 24.53 24.16
C ALA A 813 -18.75 25.11 22.84
N PRO A 814 -19.26 24.28 21.91
CA PRO A 814 -19.32 24.59 20.48
C PRO A 814 -20.39 25.63 20.12
N GLY A 815 -19.95 26.84 19.78
CA GLY A 815 -20.69 27.78 18.92
C GLY A 815 -20.21 27.77 17.46
N GLU A 816 -18.95 27.36 17.23
CA GLU A 816 -18.27 27.38 15.94
C GLU A 816 -17.89 25.97 15.46
N PRO A 817 -17.99 25.65 14.14
CA PRO A 817 -17.73 24.31 13.61
C PRO A 817 -16.32 23.75 13.89
N TYR A 818 -15.29 24.59 13.94
CA TYR A 818 -13.90 24.17 14.17
C TYR A 818 -13.59 23.81 15.63
N ALA A 819 -14.38 24.30 16.58
CA ALA A 819 -14.16 24.06 18.02
C ALA A 819 -14.23 22.57 18.35
N GLN A 820 -14.95 21.75 17.58
CA GLN A 820 -15.04 20.31 17.79
C GLN A 820 -13.70 19.58 17.61
N PHE A 821 -12.79 20.12 16.80
CA PHE A 821 -11.51 19.48 16.47
C PHE A 821 -10.33 20.05 17.26
N ALA A 822 -10.48 21.25 17.82
CA ALA A 822 -9.45 21.95 18.57
C ALA A 822 -9.37 21.47 20.03
N TRP A 823 -8.53 20.46 20.29
CA TRP A 823 -8.21 20.03 21.65
C TRP A 823 -6.80 19.44 21.76
N ASP A 824 -6.15 19.72 22.89
CA ASP A 824 -4.80 19.26 23.23
C ASP A 824 -4.71 18.72 24.68
N HIS A 825 -5.79 18.85 25.48
CA HIS A 825 -5.86 18.40 26.89
C HIS A 825 -7.09 17.50 27.15
N TYR A 826 -7.03 16.67 28.19
CA TYR A 826 -8.11 15.76 28.57
C TYR A 826 -9.45 16.48 28.87
N ASP A 827 -9.43 17.58 29.62
CA ASP A 827 -10.66 18.31 29.98
C ASP A 827 -11.39 18.85 28.76
N GLN A 828 -10.64 19.30 27.74
CA GLN A 828 -11.21 19.73 26.47
C GLN A 828 -11.79 18.55 25.68
N LEU A 829 -11.09 17.41 25.64
CA LEU A 829 -11.60 16.20 25.02
C LEU A 829 -12.93 15.76 25.66
N LYS A 830 -13.01 15.83 27.00
CA LYS A 830 -14.21 15.49 27.76
C LYS A 830 -15.42 16.35 27.38
N LEU A 831 -15.23 17.65 27.10
CA LEU A 831 -16.31 18.51 26.58
C LEU A 831 -16.89 18.02 25.23
N ARG A 832 -16.12 17.23 24.48
CA ARG A 832 -16.48 16.71 23.15
C ARG A 832 -16.96 15.26 23.19
N GLN A 833 -17.20 14.69 24.37
CA GLN A 833 -17.65 13.31 24.54
C GLN A 833 -18.93 12.98 23.74
N SER A 834 -19.87 13.92 23.62
CA SER A 834 -21.09 13.72 22.83
C SER A 834 -20.79 13.62 21.32
N PHE A 835 -19.86 14.45 20.82
CA PHE A 835 -19.38 14.39 19.44
C PHE A 835 -18.61 13.08 19.19
N LEU A 836 -17.73 12.66 20.11
CA LEU A 836 -17.02 11.38 20.01
C LEU A 836 -18.00 10.20 19.95
N HIS A 837 -19.02 10.19 20.80
CA HIS A 837 -20.05 9.17 20.81
C HIS A 837 -20.83 9.13 19.49
N THR A 838 -21.38 10.27 19.07
CA THR A 838 -22.37 10.31 17.98
C THR A 838 -21.75 10.33 16.59
N VAL A 839 -20.57 10.93 16.42
CA VAL A 839 -19.93 11.13 15.11
C VAL A 839 -18.72 10.22 14.91
N ALA A 840 -17.89 10.04 15.94
CA ALA A 840 -16.64 9.28 15.82
C ALA A 840 -16.79 7.76 16.07
N LEU A 841 -17.65 7.34 17.00
CA LEU A 841 -17.67 5.95 17.50
C LEU A 841 -18.95 5.16 17.20
N CYS A 842 -20.12 5.72 17.49
CA CYS A 842 -21.36 4.95 17.64
C CYS A 842 -22.47 5.33 16.68
N GLY A 843 -22.30 6.43 15.94
CA GLY A 843 -23.18 6.77 14.81
C GLY A 843 -22.91 5.90 13.58
N ASN A 844 -23.84 5.96 12.63
CA ASN A 844 -23.79 5.19 11.38
C ASN A 844 -22.60 5.52 10.46
N GLY A 845 -21.83 6.57 10.77
CA GLY A 845 -20.82 7.12 9.86
C GLY A 845 -19.35 7.00 10.25
N ARG A 846 -19.06 6.76 11.54
CA ARG A 846 -17.71 6.58 12.12
C ARG A 846 -16.61 7.24 11.28
N THR A 847 -16.60 8.58 11.23
CA THR A 847 -15.79 9.40 10.30
C THR A 847 -14.44 9.84 10.88
N MET A 848 -13.91 9.08 11.85
CA MET A 848 -12.63 9.37 12.49
C MET A 848 -11.88 8.06 12.74
N PRO A 849 -10.53 8.08 12.75
CA PRO A 849 -9.64 9.19 12.37
C PRO A 849 -9.74 9.64 10.90
N HIS A 850 -9.28 10.86 10.59
CA HIS A 850 -9.53 11.48 9.29
C HIS A 850 -8.46 11.26 8.21
N ALA A 851 -7.28 10.76 8.59
CA ALA A 851 -6.26 10.34 7.63
C ALA A 851 -6.41 8.84 7.35
N LEU A 852 -6.22 8.44 6.08
CA LEU A 852 -6.48 7.07 5.62
C LEU A 852 -5.75 6.02 6.46
N ILE A 853 -4.44 6.17 6.66
CA ILE A 853 -3.66 5.18 7.40
C ILE A 853 -4.01 5.21 8.88
N THR A 854 -4.25 6.38 9.46
CA THR A 854 -4.70 6.45 10.86
C THR A 854 -6.04 5.75 11.04
N TYR A 855 -6.96 5.91 10.08
CA TYR A 855 -8.26 5.25 10.08
C TYR A 855 -8.13 3.74 10.02
N GLN A 856 -7.34 3.25 9.06
CA GLN A 856 -7.04 1.83 8.90
C GLN A 856 -6.39 1.27 10.17
N ASN A 857 -5.33 1.90 10.67
CA ASN A 857 -4.65 1.47 11.90
C ASN A 857 -5.61 1.47 13.10
N TYR A 858 -6.53 2.43 13.20
CA TYR A 858 -7.46 2.52 14.31
C TYR A 858 -8.51 1.39 14.27
N TRP A 859 -9.13 1.17 13.11
CA TRP A 859 -10.23 0.22 12.96
C TRP A 859 -9.79 -1.23 12.65
N LEU A 860 -8.58 -1.43 12.12
CA LEU A 860 -8.03 -2.76 11.77
C LEU A 860 -7.09 -3.37 12.82
N ASN A 861 -6.64 -2.62 13.83
CA ASN A 861 -5.64 -3.10 14.82
C ASN A 861 -6.02 -4.43 15.49
N ASP A 862 -5.01 -5.19 15.97
CA ASP A 862 -5.08 -6.49 16.70
C ASP A 862 -6.32 -6.64 17.61
N GLY A 863 -7.45 -7.05 17.04
CA GLY A 863 -8.71 -7.27 17.76
C GLY A 863 -9.46 -6.00 18.20
N GLY A 864 -9.25 -4.85 17.57
CA GLY A 864 -10.02 -3.62 17.80
C GLY A 864 -9.70 -2.89 19.11
N GLN A 865 -8.50 -3.05 19.68
CA GLN A 865 -8.17 -2.53 21.01
C GLN A 865 -8.29 -1.01 21.15
N ALA A 866 -7.96 -0.21 20.13
CA ALA A 866 -8.07 1.26 20.22
C ALA A 866 -9.55 1.71 20.25
N PRO A 867 -10.41 1.28 19.30
CA PRO A 867 -11.86 1.48 19.39
C PRO A 867 -12.47 0.94 20.67
N ALA A 868 -12.10 -0.27 21.09
CA ALA A 868 -12.60 -0.88 22.31
C ALA A 868 -12.17 -0.11 23.56
N THR A 869 -10.91 0.37 23.61
CA THR A 869 -10.40 1.20 24.72
C THR A 869 -11.20 2.47 24.85
N LEU A 870 -11.48 3.19 23.75
CA LEU A 870 -12.26 4.42 23.79
C LEU A 870 -13.75 4.17 24.07
N ASN A 871 -14.33 3.08 23.53
CA ASN A 871 -15.72 2.68 23.78
C ASN A 871 -15.97 2.27 25.24
N ALA A 872 -15.01 1.57 25.85
CA ALA A 872 -15.07 1.12 27.24
C ALA A 872 -14.50 2.13 28.24
N PHE A 873 -13.95 3.25 27.78
CA PHE A 873 -13.36 4.26 28.65
C PHE A 873 -14.44 4.90 29.55
N SER A 874 -14.12 5.02 30.83
CA SER A 874 -14.87 5.81 31.78
C SER A 874 -13.91 6.37 32.82
N ASP A 875 -14.16 7.62 33.23
CA ASP A 875 -13.42 8.25 34.32
C ASP A 875 -14.12 8.16 35.68
N GLY A 876 -15.23 7.41 35.76
CA GLY A 876 -16.02 7.25 36.98
C GLY A 876 -16.81 8.51 37.39
N SER A 877 -16.84 9.54 36.55
CA SER A 877 -17.61 10.77 36.74
C SER A 877 -18.68 10.93 35.64
N ASP A 878 -18.55 11.95 34.79
CA ASP A 878 -19.51 12.35 33.75
C ASP A 878 -19.19 11.78 32.35
N TRP A 879 -18.17 10.92 32.22
CA TRP A 879 -17.88 10.17 31.00
C TRP A 879 -18.27 8.68 31.18
N PRO A 880 -19.47 8.26 30.72
CA PRO A 880 -19.88 6.87 30.75
C PRO A 880 -19.26 6.07 29.60
N ALA A 881 -19.02 4.76 29.83
CA ALA A 881 -18.69 3.84 28.75
C ALA A 881 -19.84 3.81 27.73
N TYR A 882 -19.53 3.95 26.45
CA TYR A 882 -20.53 4.11 25.39
C TYR A 882 -21.22 2.79 25.03
N ASN A 883 -20.56 1.64 25.21
CA ASN A 883 -21.10 0.29 24.97
C ASN A 883 -21.74 0.11 23.58
N CYS A 884 -21.13 0.68 22.55
CA CYS A 884 -21.70 0.67 21.21
C CYS A 884 -21.61 -0.73 20.60
N ALA A 885 -22.72 -1.21 20.03
CA ALA A 885 -22.75 -2.48 19.31
C ALA A 885 -21.86 -2.37 18.04
N PRO A 886 -21.10 -3.42 17.69
CA PRO A 886 -20.21 -3.44 16.53
C PRO A 886 -20.86 -2.99 15.23
#